data_AF-A0A7W7YM23-F1
#
_entry.id   AF-A0A7W7YM23-F1
#
_cell.length_a   1.000
_cell.length_b   1.000
_cell.length_c   1.000
_cell.angle_alpha   90.00
_cell.angle_beta   90.00
_cell.angle_gamma   90.00
#
_symmetry.space_group_name_H-M   'P 1'
#
loop_
_entity.id
_entity.type
_entity.pdbx_description
1 polymer ?
#
loop_
_entity_poly.entity_id
_entity_poly.type
_entity_poly.pdbx_seq_one_letter_code
_entity_poly.pdbx_strand_id
1 'polypeptide(L)'
;MLQTFRLLALFLFILQAPAQAQEDEDEGPTPKASIALIHGTAKVRLYEPDENPPRAILIFGSGDGGWSAWEDAVAHWLRDEGVYVVGFDLRDYAVKDYDQKTLAKDMATLAADATGRCGGSRVPVIYGGWSMGAVQAVAAAGGPERSPSLAGLLLFSADSRGRYGLRDKDELGITPEGPGTFSLSEFSSAMKDLRVAQFHGGADFMASTAWVQSLRSAKALYLVPGANHGFNGPDDSFQQWVSRGVNWVLGDNSAAAPPSLSQPLPLGLSPLWPAAALAILLALIFIFSRRHSLRFLVWAVTIMGAGNLLEALTLKSPEVLDWMEQWLPLGIRDNSRLLLFFSGLGLLALARGLGRHKHIAWLLTLILLSVSSVVHLTRAFDWHHTLAALVLLVPLVRWRHAFLARSDAPSLRLAFMAAPVLALGLLIYGTSGLRQFSERGEMGEALTWMDCINGAASAVILRKSELDMDGSRDVRLFLSNLRGGSLLSAVVVLGLMLRPVLKKRLPEATPEERAQVEQLIIQHGRDPMDSFALLEDKRYFFSGDSSGCIAYALWRKYAVALADPICPEEARPGLISAFAQYCARQDWEPVFYCAHVNNRSLYEEAGFVIVKVGEDARLDAADFKLEGGKFQNLRTARNKARKNGLTYQWYDATPAPDHGLEAQLQLLSQNWLENKHGGEMTFDLGSFDLQMIRQRGVSIVRNPEGRIEAFATWWPYAQGKGRCLDLMRGREDVRDVMDFLIVEAIDHFKTLAVEQISLGNAPLANVEAGEENAVLTREDRAVKFLFDNFDRFYGYKSLFNFKKKYQPEWQGRYLAYRPRTPLTMVALAVAGVHLPKGFRGLIGS
;
A
#
# COMPACT_ATOMS: atom_id res chain seq x y z
N MET A 1 6.03 1.58 1.93
CA MET A 1 5.69 0.30 2.59
C MET A 1 6.11 0.34 4.07
N LEU A 2 7.35 0.73 4.40
CA LEU A 2 7.77 0.88 5.81
C LEU A 2 7.08 2.03 6.59
N GLN A 3 6.75 3.16 5.95
CA GLN A 3 6.07 4.27 6.64
C GLN A 3 4.60 3.99 6.97
N THR A 4 3.91 3.21 6.13
CA THR A 4 2.54 2.76 6.39
C THR A 4 2.47 1.72 7.49
N PHE A 5 3.48 0.85 7.60
CA PHE A 5 3.60 -0.08 8.73
C PHE A 5 3.92 0.61 10.05
N ARG A 6 4.71 1.70 10.03
CA ARG A 6 4.98 2.49 11.24
C ARG A 6 3.75 3.24 11.75
N LEU A 7 2.87 3.74 10.87
CA LEU A 7 1.61 4.36 11.31
C LEU A 7 0.62 3.33 11.86
N LEU A 8 0.52 2.13 11.26
CA LEU A 8 -0.33 1.06 11.77
C LEU A 8 0.18 0.51 13.11
N ALA A 9 1.51 0.39 13.27
CA ALA A 9 2.14 -0.01 14.53
C ALA A 9 1.99 1.06 15.61
N LEU A 10 2.04 2.35 15.27
CA LEU A 10 1.78 3.44 16.23
C LEU A 10 0.31 3.45 16.67
N PHE A 11 -0.63 3.09 15.79
CA PHE A 11 -2.05 2.99 16.11
C PHE A 11 -2.38 1.76 16.98
N LEU A 12 -1.66 0.64 16.79
CA LEU A 12 -1.76 -0.55 17.64
C LEU A 12 -1.07 -0.38 19.00
N PHE A 13 0.00 0.43 19.08
CA PHE A 13 0.72 0.70 20.33
C PHE A 13 -0.06 1.63 21.27
N ILE A 14 -0.92 2.50 20.73
CA ILE A 14 -1.81 3.37 21.53
C ILE A 14 -3.00 2.59 22.11
N LEU A 15 -3.31 1.39 21.59
CA LEU A 15 -4.34 0.48 22.10
C LEU A 15 -3.83 -0.57 23.11
N GLN A 16 -2.52 -0.61 23.38
CA GLN A 16 -1.89 -1.60 24.28
C GLN A 16 -0.89 -0.97 25.24
N ALA A 17 -1.19 0.22 25.80
CA ALA A 17 -0.50 0.62 27.02
C ALA A 17 -1.07 -0.25 28.16
N PRO A 18 -0.28 -1.13 28.80
CA PRO A 18 -0.73 -1.74 30.03
C PRO A 18 -0.80 -0.61 31.04
N ALA A 19 -1.97 -0.37 31.62
CA ALA A 19 -2.03 0.31 32.90
C ALA A 19 -1.17 -0.53 33.85
N GLN A 20 0.02 -0.03 34.17
CA GLN A 20 0.84 -0.58 35.23
C GLN A 20 -0.02 -0.49 36.49
N ALA A 21 -0.60 -1.62 36.90
CA ALA A 21 -1.21 -1.76 38.19
C ALA A 21 -0.10 -1.54 39.21
N GLN A 22 -0.08 -0.34 39.77
CA GLN A 22 0.67 -0.04 40.98
C GLN A 22 -0.11 -0.76 42.08
N GLU A 23 0.41 -1.90 42.53
CA GLU A 23 0.04 -2.51 43.81
C GLU A 23 0.52 -1.56 44.91
N ASP A 24 -0.22 -0.47 45.12
CA ASP A 24 -0.15 0.27 46.37
C ASP A 24 -1.11 -0.43 47.34
N GLU A 25 -0.56 -1.40 48.07
CA GLU A 25 -1.05 -1.73 49.41
C GLU A 25 -0.89 -0.46 50.26
N ASP A 26 -1.96 0.32 50.42
CA ASP A 26 -2.06 1.26 51.53
C ASP A 26 -3.31 0.97 52.36
N GLU A 27 -3.05 0.83 53.65
CA GLU A 27 -3.86 0.13 54.64
C GLU A 27 -4.82 1.07 55.36
N GLY A 28 -6.12 0.77 55.25
CA GLY A 28 -7.05 0.88 56.37
C GLY A 28 -7.81 -0.45 56.47
N PRO A 29 -8.14 -0.97 57.67
CA PRO A 29 -8.87 -2.22 57.78
C PRO A 29 -10.34 -1.96 57.40
N THR A 30 -10.66 -1.92 56.10
CA THR A 30 -12.05 -1.92 55.65
C THR A 30 -12.71 -3.17 56.23
N PRO A 31 -13.67 -3.04 57.17
CA PRO A 31 -14.25 -4.19 57.83
C PRO A 31 -14.87 -5.12 56.79
N LYS A 32 -14.47 -6.39 56.83
CA LYS A 32 -15.02 -7.43 55.94
C LYS A 32 -15.98 -8.30 56.73
N ALA A 33 -17.16 -8.54 56.19
CA ALA A 33 -18.14 -9.47 56.74
C ALA A 33 -18.39 -10.62 55.76
N SER A 34 -18.69 -11.80 56.29
CA SER A 34 -19.15 -12.94 55.50
C SER A 34 -20.65 -13.08 55.67
N ILE A 35 -21.41 -12.91 54.59
CA ILE A 35 -22.87 -13.01 54.59
C ILE A 35 -23.26 -14.26 53.81
N ALA A 36 -24.11 -15.10 54.39
CA ALA A 36 -24.65 -16.28 53.73
C ALA A 36 -25.73 -15.86 52.73
N LEU A 37 -25.46 -16.03 51.44
CA LEU A 37 -26.41 -15.83 50.35
C LEU A 37 -26.87 -17.20 49.82
N ILE A 38 -27.85 -17.20 48.94
CA ILE A 38 -28.39 -18.43 48.32
C ILE A 38 -27.39 -18.97 47.31
N HIS A 39 -26.73 -18.09 46.57
CA HIS A 39 -25.70 -18.48 45.62
C HIS A 39 -24.40 -18.96 46.30
N GLY A 40 -24.17 -18.56 47.55
CA GLY A 40 -23.00 -18.95 48.35
C GLY A 40 -22.68 -17.92 49.44
N THR A 41 -21.52 -18.06 50.09
CA THR A 41 -21.08 -17.06 51.08
C THR A 41 -20.39 -15.89 50.37
N ALA A 42 -20.96 -14.69 50.49
CA ALA A 42 -20.34 -13.47 49.98
C ALA A 42 -19.45 -12.82 51.03
N LYS A 43 -18.21 -12.49 50.63
CA LYS A 43 -17.34 -11.60 51.38
C LYS A 43 -17.67 -10.17 50.96
N VAL A 44 -18.19 -9.38 51.89
CA VAL A 44 -18.54 -7.98 51.64
C VAL A 44 -17.58 -7.05 52.37
N ARG A 45 -17.34 -5.89 51.75
CA ARG A 45 -16.59 -4.77 52.33
C ARG A 45 -17.58 -3.75 52.87
N LEU A 46 -17.39 -3.30 54.11
CA LEU A 46 -18.31 -2.39 54.78
C LEU A 46 -17.68 -1.00 54.91
N TYR A 47 -18.37 0.02 54.40
CA TYR A 47 -17.96 1.42 54.50
C TYR A 47 -19.01 2.18 55.30
N GLU A 48 -18.86 2.15 56.63
CA GLU A 48 -19.82 2.74 57.57
C GLU A 48 -19.62 4.25 57.65
N PRO A 49 -20.69 5.06 57.47
CA PRO A 49 -20.62 6.51 57.60
C PRO A 49 -20.71 6.92 59.08
N ASP A 50 -20.34 8.16 59.37
CA ASP A 50 -20.44 8.72 60.73
C ASP A 50 -21.92 8.96 61.13
N GLU A 51 -22.82 9.13 60.16
CA GLU A 51 -24.25 9.32 60.39
C GLU A 51 -24.98 8.04 60.83
N ASN A 52 -25.72 8.13 61.94
CA ASN A 52 -26.58 7.05 62.43
C ASN A 52 -28.00 7.57 62.78
N PRO A 53 -29.06 7.19 62.04
CA PRO A 53 -29.03 6.28 60.88
C PRO A 53 -28.41 6.93 59.63
N PRO A 54 -27.83 6.12 58.71
CA PRO A 54 -27.26 6.63 57.47
C PRO A 54 -28.34 7.21 56.54
N ARG A 55 -27.94 8.10 55.61
CA ARG A 55 -28.84 8.71 54.61
C ARG A 55 -29.44 7.68 53.66
N ALA A 56 -28.64 6.68 53.29
CA ALA A 56 -29.03 5.56 52.44
C ALA A 56 -28.11 4.35 52.67
N ILE A 57 -28.55 3.17 52.25
CA ILE A 57 -27.71 1.97 52.13
C ILE A 57 -27.49 1.69 50.65
N LEU A 58 -26.24 1.57 50.20
CA LEU A 58 -25.89 1.18 48.84
C LEU A 58 -25.33 -0.24 48.82
N ILE A 59 -25.96 -1.14 48.07
CA ILE A 59 -25.34 -2.41 47.69
C ILE A 59 -24.58 -2.18 46.39
N PHE A 60 -23.25 -2.23 46.45
CA PHE A 60 -22.37 -1.81 45.35
C PHE A 60 -21.59 -2.99 44.76
N GLY A 61 -21.86 -3.32 43.50
CA GLY A 61 -21.19 -4.41 42.78
C GLY A 61 -19.95 -3.96 42.01
N SER A 62 -18.87 -4.73 42.09
CA SER A 62 -17.66 -4.52 41.28
C SER A 62 -17.84 -4.86 39.80
N GLY A 63 -16.87 -4.45 38.98
CA GLY A 63 -16.75 -4.88 37.58
C GLY A 63 -16.36 -6.35 37.42
N ASP A 64 -16.20 -6.78 36.17
CA ASP A 64 -15.72 -8.12 35.80
C ASP A 64 -14.27 -8.39 36.22
N GLY A 65 -13.47 -7.34 36.39
CA GLY A 65 -12.13 -7.38 36.97
C GLY A 65 -12.08 -7.71 38.47
N GLY A 66 -13.20 -7.61 39.18
CA GLY A 66 -13.27 -7.71 40.65
C GLY A 66 -13.09 -6.35 41.33
N TRP A 67 -13.13 -6.32 42.66
CA TRP A 67 -13.05 -5.06 43.42
C TRP A 67 -11.68 -4.38 43.28
N SER A 68 -11.65 -3.16 42.74
CA SER A 68 -10.42 -2.40 42.47
C SER A 68 -10.35 -1.09 43.27
N ALA A 69 -9.28 -0.32 43.07
CA ALA A 69 -9.12 1.03 43.65
C ALA A 69 -10.23 2.01 43.22
N TRP A 70 -10.86 1.78 42.06
CA TRP A 70 -11.99 2.59 41.61
C TRP A 70 -13.23 2.38 42.48
N GLU A 71 -13.64 1.12 42.69
CA GLU A 71 -14.77 0.82 43.56
C GLU A 71 -14.52 1.25 45.00
N ASP A 72 -13.28 1.12 45.47
CA ASP A 72 -12.86 1.56 46.79
C ASP A 72 -12.98 3.09 46.95
N ALA A 73 -12.51 3.87 45.98
CA ALA A 73 -12.64 5.33 45.99
C ALA A 73 -14.11 5.79 45.96
N VAL A 74 -14.93 5.18 45.09
CA VAL A 74 -16.37 5.49 45.01
C VAL A 74 -17.06 5.16 46.33
N ALA A 75 -16.72 4.05 46.97
CA ALA A 75 -17.28 3.67 48.27
C ALA A 75 -16.88 4.66 49.39
N HIS A 76 -15.65 5.14 49.40
CA HIS A 76 -15.18 6.18 50.34
C HIS A 76 -15.93 7.51 50.13
N TRP A 77 -16.05 7.98 48.89
CA TRP A 77 -16.81 9.21 48.59
C TRP A 77 -18.27 9.14 49.03
N LEU A 78 -18.89 7.97 48.88
CA LEU A 78 -20.27 7.75 49.29
C LEU A 78 -20.42 7.64 50.82
N ARG A 79 -19.46 6.99 51.49
CA ARG A 79 -19.38 6.96 52.95
C ARG A 79 -19.30 8.37 53.52
N ASP A 80 -18.44 9.21 52.95
CA ASP A 80 -18.25 10.60 53.38
C ASP A 80 -19.49 11.48 53.12
N GLU A 81 -20.37 11.03 52.21
CA GLU A 81 -21.68 11.61 51.95
C GLU A 81 -22.79 11.02 52.83
N GLY A 82 -22.46 10.21 53.84
CA GLY A 82 -23.41 9.61 54.77
C GLY A 82 -24.17 8.40 54.23
N VAL A 83 -23.68 7.76 53.16
CA VAL A 83 -24.24 6.52 52.59
C VAL A 83 -23.48 5.32 53.11
N TYR A 84 -24.18 4.35 53.69
CA TYR A 84 -23.58 3.08 54.07
C TYR A 84 -23.39 2.19 52.86
N VAL A 85 -22.14 1.98 52.43
CA VAL A 85 -21.82 1.14 51.28
C VAL A 85 -21.47 -0.27 51.72
N VAL A 86 -22.19 -1.24 51.16
CA VAL A 86 -21.87 -2.67 51.23
C VAL A 86 -21.30 -3.08 49.89
N GLY A 87 -19.98 -3.17 49.84
CA GLY A 87 -19.22 -3.58 48.68
C GLY A 87 -19.28 -5.07 48.44
N PHE A 88 -19.72 -5.46 47.24
CA PHE A 88 -19.97 -6.82 46.83
C PHE A 88 -19.11 -7.17 45.61
N ASP A 89 -18.21 -8.14 45.77
CA ASP A 89 -17.33 -8.55 44.69
C ASP A 89 -18.06 -9.48 43.70
N LEU A 90 -18.47 -8.90 42.58
CA LEU A 90 -19.26 -9.60 41.58
C LEU A 90 -18.45 -10.56 40.74
N ARG A 91 -17.13 -10.39 40.65
CA ARG A 91 -16.27 -11.39 39.99
C ARG A 91 -16.30 -12.70 40.75
N ASP A 92 -16.09 -12.65 42.06
CA ASP A 92 -16.15 -13.83 42.93
C ASP A 92 -17.54 -14.47 42.93
N TYR A 93 -18.60 -13.64 42.90
CA TYR A 93 -19.98 -14.12 42.82
C TYR A 93 -20.27 -14.80 41.46
N ALA A 94 -19.77 -14.24 40.35
CA ALA A 94 -20.08 -14.71 39.01
C ALA A 94 -19.23 -15.89 38.51
N VAL A 95 -18.33 -16.43 39.36
CA VAL A 95 -17.60 -17.69 39.08
C VAL A 95 -18.56 -18.85 38.81
N LYS A 96 -19.75 -18.85 39.44
CA LYS A 96 -20.81 -19.83 39.19
C LYS A 96 -21.98 -19.16 38.47
N ASP A 97 -22.66 -19.93 37.63
CA ASP A 97 -23.87 -19.46 36.98
C ASP A 97 -25.01 -19.29 38.00
N TYR A 98 -25.77 -18.21 37.83
CA TYR A 98 -26.96 -17.90 38.61
C TYR A 98 -28.12 -17.50 37.69
N ASP A 99 -29.24 -17.11 38.26
CA ASP A 99 -30.37 -16.54 37.53
C ASP A 99 -30.82 -15.22 38.18
N GLN A 100 -31.73 -14.52 37.51
CA GLN A 100 -32.27 -13.24 37.98
C GLN A 100 -32.87 -13.34 39.39
N LYS A 101 -33.59 -14.43 39.66
CA LYS A 101 -34.33 -14.63 40.90
C LYS A 101 -33.35 -14.76 42.08
N THR A 102 -32.30 -15.54 41.88
CA THR A 102 -31.21 -15.72 42.85
C THR A 102 -30.50 -14.40 43.10
N LEU A 103 -30.09 -13.68 42.04
CA LEU A 103 -29.44 -12.38 42.15
C LEU A 103 -30.29 -11.35 42.91
N ALA A 104 -31.58 -11.23 42.58
CA ALA A 104 -32.49 -10.28 43.22
C ALA A 104 -32.63 -10.55 44.73
N LYS A 105 -32.76 -11.82 45.09
CA LYS A 105 -32.89 -12.27 46.49
C LYS A 105 -31.60 -12.13 47.28
N ASP A 106 -30.47 -12.40 46.66
CA ASP A 106 -29.16 -12.27 47.29
C ASP A 106 -28.81 -10.80 47.53
N MET A 107 -29.08 -9.91 46.57
CA MET A 107 -29.00 -8.46 46.77
C MET A 107 -29.95 -7.96 47.87
N ALA A 108 -31.16 -8.51 47.95
CA ALA A 108 -32.11 -8.18 49.02
C ALA A 108 -31.63 -8.67 50.40
N THR A 109 -30.95 -9.82 50.45
CA THR A 109 -30.35 -10.38 51.67
C THR A 109 -29.21 -9.48 52.17
N LEU A 110 -28.36 -9.00 51.26
CA LEU A 110 -27.31 -8.01 51.57
C LEU A 110 -27.92 -6.70 52.12
N ALA A 111 -29.00 -6.21 51.51
CA ALA A 111 -29.71 -5.03 51.99
C ALA A 111 -30.34 -5.24 53.38
N ALA A 112 -30.90 -6.42 53.64
CA ALA A 112 -31.51 -6.75 54.93
C ALA A 112 -30.45 -6.85 56.05
N ASP A 113 -29.29 -7.47 55.78
CA ASP A 113 -28.17 -7.53 56.73
C ASP A 113 -27.66 -6.12 57.07
N ALA A 114 -27.44 -5.28 56.05
CA ALA A 114 -27.04 -3.89 56.24
C ALA A 114 -28.05 -3.07 57.05
N THR A 115 -29.35 -3.27 56.78
CA THR A 115 -30.44 -2.62 57.53
C THR A 115 -30.45 -3.06 59.01
N GLY A 116 -30.21 -4.35 59.26
CA GLY A 116 -30.08 -4.90 60.61
C GLY A 116 -28.93 -4.28 61.39
N ARG A 117 -27.78 -4.06 60.74
CA ARG A 117 -26.62 -3.37 61.33
C ARG A 117 -26.90 -1.90 61.67
N CYS A 118 -27.82 -1.27 60.96
CA CYS A 118 -28.28 0.12 61.22
C CYS A 118 -29.36 0.24 62.31
N GLY A 119 -29.54 -0.78 63.15
CA GLY A 119 -30.53 -0.78 64.24
C GLY A 119 -32.00 -0.85 63.78
N GLY A 120 -32.27 -1.28 62.54
CA GLY A 120 -33.63 -1.48 62.01
C GLY A 120 -34.37 -0.21 61.60
N SER A 121 -33.67 0.93 61.52
CA SER A 121 -34.22 2.19 61.00
C SER A 121 -34.67 2.03 59.54
N ARG A 122 -35.79 2.67 59.15
CA ARG A 122 -36.32 2.60 57.77
C ARG A 122 -35.50 3.50 56.83
N VAL A 123 -34.34 3.01 56.42
CA VAL A 123 -33.39 3.69 55.52
C VAL A 123 -33.64 3.27 54.06
N PRO A 124 -33.60 4.18 53.08
CA PRO A 124 -33.72 3.84 51.66
C PRO A 124 -32.53 3.00 51.18
N VAL A 125 -32.80 1.96 50.38
CA VAL A 125 -31.79 1.09 49.78
C VAL A 125 -31.56 1.49 48.32
N ILE A 126 -30.31 1.53 47.89
CA ILE A 126 -29.91 1.77 46.50
C ILE A 126 -29.14 0.53 46.03
N TYR A 127 -29.38 0.08 44.80
CA TYR A 127 -28.48 -0.88 44.14
C TYR A 127 -27.60 -0.13 43.15
N GLY A 128 -26.33 -0.49 43.08
CA GLY A 128 -25.41 0.15 42.15
C GLY A 128 -24.20 -0.70 41.86
N GLY A 129 -23.36 -0.19 40.96
CA GLY A 129 -22.11 -0.88 40.63
C GLY A 129 -21.41 -0.22 39.46
N TRP A 130 -20.22 -0.75 39.15
CA TRP A 130 -19.43 -0.38 37.98
C TRP A 130 -19.41 -1.48 36.94
N SER A 131 -19.54 -1.12 35.67
CA SER A 131 -19.50 -2.03 34.52
C SER A 131 -20.44 -3.23 34.72
N MET A 132 -19.92 -4.45 34.86
CA MET A 132 -20.71 -5.65 35.18
C MET A 132 -21.63 -5.45 36.40
N GLY A 133 -21.15 -4.81 37.46
CA GLY A 133 -21.97 -4.56 38.65
C GLY A 133 -23.10 -3.57 38.45
N ALA A 134 -22.88 -2.57 37.59
CA ALA A 134 -23.95 -1.68 37.18
C ALA A 134 -25.05 -2.47 36.44
N VAL A 135 -24.65 -3.36 35.52
CA VAL A 135 -25.55 -4.21 34.75
C VAL A 135 -26.33 -5.19 35.64
N GLN A 136 -25.68 -5.83 36.61
CA GLN A 136 -26.34 -6.75 37.54
C GLN A 136 -27.30 -6.03 38.49
N ALA A 137 -26.98 -4.81 38.94
CA ALA A 137 -27.88 -4.02 39.77
C ALA A 137 -29.24 -3.77 39.08
N VAL A 138 -29.24 -3.56 37.76
CA VAL A 138 -30.47 -3.41 36.96
C VAL A 138 -31.26 -4.71 36.92
N ALA A 139 -30.60 -5.85 36.67
CA ALA A 139 -31.26 -7.15 36.66
C ALA A 139 -31.87 -7.51 38.02
N ALA A 140 -31.15 -7.23 39.11
CA ALA A 140 -31.60 -7.47 40.47
C ALA A 140 -32.80 -6.57 40.83
N ALA A 141 -32.77 -5.29 40.44
CA ALA A 141 -33.87 -4.36 40.64
C ALA A 141 -35.11 -4.69 39.79
N GLY A 142 -34.93 -5.32 38.63
CA GLY A 142 -36.03 -5.83 37.82
C GLY A 142 -36.64 -7.14 38.34
N GLY A 143 -36.02 -7.79 39.33
CA GLY A 143 -36.43 -9.10 39.82
C GLY A 143 -37.59 -9.06 40.83
N PRO A 144 -38.41 -10.14 40.90
CA PRO A 144 -39.58 -10.19 41.78
C PRO A 144 -39.24 -10.28 43.28
N GLU A 145 -38.02 -10.69 43.63
CA GLU A 145 -37.54 -10.83 45.02
C GLU A 145 -36.58 -9.70 45.46
N ARG A 146 -36.66 -8.53 44.80
CA ARG A 146 -35.87 -7.34 45.17
C ARG A 146 -36.25 -6.81 46.56
N SER A 147 -35.36 -6.02 47.18
CA SER A 147 -35.64 -5.38 48.48
C SER A 147 -36.89 -4.50 48.43
N PRO A 148 -37.82 -4.60 49.40
CA PRO A 148 -39.00 -3.74 49.47
C PRO A 148 -38.67 -2.28 49.80
N SER A 149 -37.45 -2.01 50.29
CA SER A 149 -36.95 -0.67 50.61
C SER A 149 -36.11 -0.07 49.46
N LEU A 150 -36.06 -0.71 48.29
CA LEU A 150 -35.30 -0.23 47.15
C LEU A 150 -35.87 1.10 46.62
N ALA A 151 -35.06 2.17 46.71
CA ALA A 151 -35.40 3.54 46.33
C ALA A 151 -34.88 3.89 44.92
N GLY A 152 -33.80 3.28 44.45
CA GLY A 152 -33.32 3.49 43.08
C GLY A 152 -31.96 2.87 42.75
N LEU A 153 -31.37 3.34 41.65
CA LEU A 153 -30.19 2.77 41.02
C LEU A 153 -29.09 3.80 40.78
N LEU A 154 -27.85 3.44 41.11
CA LEU A 154 -26.64 4.24 40.86
C LEU A 154 -25.65 3.46 39.98
N LEU A 155 -25.57 3.79 38.70
CA LEU A 155 -24.96 2.95 37.66
C LEU A 155 -23.74 3.65 37.04
N PHE A 156 -22.58 3.01 37.06
CA PHE A 156 -21.35 3.53 36.43
C PHE A 156 -20.98 2.67 35.21
N SER A 157 -20.97 3.27 34.02
CA SER A 157 -20.61 2.60 32.75
C SER A 157 -21.44 1.34 32.46
N ALA A 158 -22.75 1.37 32.77
CA ALA A 158 -23.65 0.24 32.48
C ALA A 158 -23.87 0.08 30.97
N ASP A 159 -23.53 -1.09 30.44
CA ASP A 159 -23.83 -1.48 29.06
C ASP A 159 -25.30 -1.92 28.91
N SER A 160 -25.76 -2.05 27.66
CA SER A 160 -27.12 -2.44 27.27
C SER A 160 -27.47 -3.91 27.52
N ARG A 161 -26.49 -4.79 27.75
CA ARG A 161 -26.70 -6.21 28.01
C ARG A 161 -25.80 -6.76 29.12
N GLY A 162 -26.27 -7.80 29.79
CA GLY A 162 -25.55 -8.54 30.82
C GLY A 162 -25.67 -10.05 30.68
N ARG A 163 -24.99 -10.78 31.56
CA ARG A 163 -25.05 -12.24 31.69
C ARG A 163 -25.17 -12.64 33.16
N TYR A 164 -25.92 -13.70 33.46
CA TYR A 164 -25.85 -14.36 34.76
C TYR A 164 -24.69 -15.36 34.78
N GLY A 165 -23.58 -14.98 35.43
CA GLY A 165 -22.30 -15.69 35.44
C GLY A 165 -21.24 -15.01 34.56
N LEU A 166 -19.97 -15.41 34.72
CA LEU A 166 -18.82 -14.88 33.99
C LEU A 166 -18.24 -15.92 33.02
N ARG A 167 -17.72 -15.48 31.86
CA ARG A 167 -17.00 -16.31 30.89
C ARG A 167 -15.70 -15.62 30.48
N ASP A 168 -14.68 -16.40 30.11
CA ASP A 168 -13.37 -15.88 29.65
C ASP A 168 -13.48 -14.88 28.48
N LYS A 169 -14.56 -14.94 27.69
CA LYS A 169 -14.80 -14.02 26.56
C LYS A 169 -15.45 -12.70 26.98
N ASP A 170 -16.14 -12.69 28.11
CA ASP A 170 -16.81 -11.49 28.65
C ASP A 170 -15.76 -10.53 29.26
N GLU A 171 -14.61 -11.06 29.74
CA GLU A 171 -13.45 -10.29 30.25
C GLU A 171 -12.72 -9.43 29.17
N LEU A 172 -13.06 -9.60 27.89
CA LEU A 172 -12.50 -8.82 26.78
C LEU A 172 -13.27 -7.51 26.51
N GLY A 173 -14.25 -7.17 27.36
CA GLY A 173 -15.04 -5.94 27.22
C GLY A 173 -15.97 -5.93 26.00
N ILE A 174 -16.37 -7.13 25.56
CA ILE A 174 -17.32 -7.34 24.46
C ILE A 174 -18.70 -7.58 25.07
N THR A 175 -19.72 -6.88 24.57
CA THR A 175 -21.11 -7.05 25.03
C THR A 175 -21.53 -8.54 25.03
N PRO A 176 -22.05 -9.08 26.15
CA PRO A 176 -22.36 -10.51 26.26
C PRO A 176 -23.48 -10.98 25.30
N GLU A 177 -23.22 -12.07 24.56
CA GLU A 177 -24.19 -12.74 23.68
C GLU A 177 -24.38 -14.23 24.03
N GLY A 178 -25.58 -14.79 23.81
CA GLY A 178 -25.86 -16.23 23.97
C GLY A 178 -26.64 -16.61 25.24
N PRO A 179 -26.69 -17.92 25.60
CA PRO A 179 -27.50 -18.41 26.72
C PRO A 179 -27.13 -17.76 28.05
N GLY A 180 -28.13 -17.39 28.86
CA GLY A 180 -27.91 -16.71 30.13
C GLY A 180 -27.61 -15.21 30.03
N THR A 181 -27.71 -14.62 28.84
CA THR A 181 -27.64 -13.15 28.65
C THR A 181 -29.02 -12.50 28.69
N PHE A 182 -29.07 -11.22 29.05
CA PHE A 182 -30.28 -10.43 29.16
C PHE A 182 -30.06 -8.99 28.67
N SER A 183 -31.11 -8.34 28.17
CA SER A 183 -31.09 -6.90 27.86
C SER A 183 -31.59 -6.09 29.05
N LEU A 184 -30.92 -4.99 29.40
CA LEU A 184 -31.38 -4.13 30.50
C LEU A 184 -32.74 -3.48 30.21
N SER A 185 -33.06 -3.26 28.93
CA SER A 185 -34.35 -2.71 28.51
C SER A 185 -35.54 -3.59 28.88
N GLU A 186 -35.33 -4.90 29.04
CA GLU A 186 -36.38 -5.86 29.44
C GLU A 186 -36.94 -5.54 30.83
N PHE A 187 -36.12 -4.94 31.72
CA PHE A 187 -36.51 -4.62 33.08
C PHE A 187 -37.20 -3.26 33.24
N SER A 188 -37.29 -2.46 32.16
CA SER A 188 -37.82 -1.09 32.26
C SER A 188 -39.24 -1.03 32.86
N SER A 189 -40.09 -2.03 32.59
CA SER A 189 -41.45 -2.04 33.13
C SER A 189 -41.49 -2.35 34.62
N ALA A 190 -40.59 -3.22 35.10
CA ALA A 190 -40.49 -3.63 36.50
C ALA A 190 -39.89 -2.54 37.40
N MET A 191 -39.09 -1.63 36.84
CA MET A 191 -38.42 -0.55 37.57
C MET A 191 -39.14 0.80 37.48
N LYS A 192 -40.37 0.86 36.97
CA LYS A 192 -41.09 2.13 36.67
C LYS A 192 -41.24 3.08 37.87
N ASP A 193 -41.19 2.54 39.08
CA ASP A 193 -41.32 3.21 40.36
C ASP A 193 -39.97 3.69 40.96
N LEU A 194 -38.85 3.34 40.32
CA LEU A 194 -37.50 3.66 40.78
C LEU A 194 -36.94 4.90 40.08
N ARG A 195 -35.92 5.52 40.70
CA ARG A 195 -35.07 6.52 40.06
C ARG A 195 -33.74 5.90 39.63
N VAL A 196 -33.29 6.23 38.42
CA VAL A 196 -32.02 5.71 37.86
C VAL A 196 -31.06 6.87 37.60
N ALA A 197 -29.89 6.83 38.20
CA ALA A 197 -28.74 7.67 37.85
C ALA A 197 -27.71 6.81 37.12
N GLN A 198 -27.40 7.15 35.86
CA GLN A 198 -26.32 6.53 35.09
C GLN A 198 -25.23 7.54 34.78
N PHE A 199 -23.98 7.16 35.04
CA PHE A 199 -22.78 7.87 34.63
C PHE A 199 -22.16 7.18 33.42
N HIS A 200 -21.76 7.97 32.42
CA HIS A 200 -21.14 7.46 31.19
C HIS A 200 -19.98 8.34 30.75
N GLY A 201 -18.85 7.72 30.41
CA GLY A 201 -17.68 8.42 29.89
C GLY A 201 -17.92 8.93 28.47
N GLY A 202 -17.63 10.20 28.19
CA GLY A 202 -17.84 10.80 26.86
C GLY A 202 -16.96 10.19 25.75
N ALA A 203 -15.89 9.48 26.11
CA ALA A 203 -15.03 8.71 25.21
C ALA A 203 -15.20 7.19 25.39
N ASP A 204 -16.19 6.75 26.19
CA ASP A 204 -16.48 5.34 26.39
C ASP A 204 -17.24 4.76 25.17
N PHE A 205 -16.54 3.90 24.42
CA PHE A 205 -17.07 3.16 23.28
C PHE A 205 -17.49 1.73 23.63
N MET A 206 -17.26 1.29 24.88
CA MET A 206 -17.50 -0.08 25.34
C MET A 206 -18.91 -0.27 25.89
N ALA A 207 -19.50 0.76 26.50
CA ALA A 207 -20.88 0.71 27.00
C ALA A 207 -21.86 1.54 26.16
N SER A 208 -23.10 1.04 26.01
CA SER A 208 -24.18 1.72 25.31
C SER A 208 -25.15 2.44 26.27
N THR A 209 -25.45 3.71 26.00
CA THR A 209 -26.44 4.50 26.75
C THR A 209 -27.87 4.41 26.20
N ALA A 210 -28.06 3.71 25.08
CA ALA A 210 -29.34 3.68 24.36
C ALA A 210 -30.49 3.12 25.22
N TRP A 211 -30.20 2.17 26.11
CA TRP A 211 -31.21 1.55 26.98
C TRP A 211 -31.72 2.49 28.08
N VAL A 212 -30.88 3.41 28.56
CA VAL A 212 -31.26 4.40 29.58
C VAL A 212 -32.33 5.31 29.02
N GLN A 213 -32.16 5.75 27.77
CA GLN A 213 -33.11 6.62 27.11
C GLN A 213 -34.47 5.94 26.93
N SER A 214 -34.52 4.61 26.80
CA SER A 214 -35.78 3.86 26.71
C SER A 214 -36.44 3.53 28.06
N LEU A 215 -35.81 3.87 29.20
CA LEU A 215 -36.40 3.65 30.51
C LEU A 215 -37.68 4.46 30.73
N ARG A 216 -38.71 3.78 31.22
CA ARG A 216 -39.98 4.36 31.72
C ARG A 216 -39.83 5.01 33.10
N SER A 217 -38.81 4.64 33.85
CA SER A 217 -38.44 5.18 35.16
C SER A 217 -37.93 6.62 35.07
N ALA A 218 -38.00 7.37 36.16
CA ALA A 218 -37.30 8.66 36.25
C ALA A 218 -35.79 8.42 36.14
N LYS A 219 -35.12 9.12 35.23
CA LYS A 219 -33.72 8.87 34.86
C LYS A 219 -32.89 10.15 34.79
N ALA A 220 -31.62 10.06 35.16
CA ALA A 220 -30.60 11.08 34.93
C ALA A 220 -29.38 10.40 34.31
N LEU A 221 -28.94 10.90 33.15
CA LEU A 221 -27.75 10.43 32.44
C LEU A 221 -26.65 11.49 32.54
N TYR A 222 -25.64 11.24 33.38
CA TYR A 222 -24.48 12.10 33.57
C TYR A 222 -23.39 11.72 32.57
N LEU A 223 -23.22 12.53 31.53
CA LEU A 223 -22.13 12.38 30.55
C LEU A 223 -20.89 13.11 31.05
N VAL A 224 -19.80 12.38 31.28
CA VAL A 224 -18.54 12.95 31.78
C VAL A 224 -17.59 13.20 30.61
N PRO A 225 -17.35 14.46 30.19
CA PRO A 225 -16.59 14.75 28.98
C PRO A 225 -15.15 14.24 29.05
N GLY A 226 -14.65 13.61 27.98
CA GLY A 226 -13.26 13.14 27.90
C GLY A 226 -12.93 11.91 28.76
N ALA A 227 -13.86 11.42 29.57
CA ALA A 227 -13.71 10.21 30.37
C ALA A 227 -13.85 8.94 29.52
N ASN A 228 -12.96 7.96 29.72
CA ASN A 228 -13.05 6.62 29.14
C ASN A 228 -13.97 5.70 29.98
N HIS A 229 -14.04 4.40 29.67
CA HIS A 229 -14.91 3.42 30.38
C HIS A 229 -14.65 3.32 31.89
N GLY A 230 -13.40 3.53 32.32
CA GLY A 230 -12.98 3.58 33.73
C GLY A 230 -12.85 5.01 34.27
N PHE A 231 -13.47 5.98 33.61
CA PHE A 231 -13.46 7.41 33.96
C PHE A 231 -12.08 8.06 34.15
N ASN A 232 -11.03 7.46 33.56
CA ASN A 232 -9.62 7.85 33.70
C ASN A 232 -9.00 7.64 35.11
N GLY A 233 -9.64 6.84 35.97
CA GLY A 233 -9.22 6.59 37.37
C GLY A 233 -9.95 7.49 38.38
N PRO A 234 -9.86 7.21 39.70
CA PRO A 234 -10.54 8.00 40.71
C PRO A 234 -9.87 9.38 40.85
N ASP A 235 -10.60 10.44 40.52
CA ASP A 235 -10.21 11.82 40.82
C ASP A 235 -11.30 12.53 41.63
N ASP A 236 -10.90 13.52 42.45
CA ASP A 236 -11.82 14.27 43.31
C ASP A 236 -12.86 15.08 42.50
N SER A 237 -12.62 15.29 41.20
CA SER A 237 -13.58 15.97 40.33
C SER A 237 -14.82 15.10 40.07
N PHE A 238 -14.67 13.77 40.15
CA PHE A 238 -15.77 12.82 40.00
C PHE A 238 -16.66 12.71 41.26
N GLN A 239 -16.11 12.98 42.45
CA GLN A 239 -16.87 12.96 43.71
C GLN A 239 -18.14 13.82 43.66
N GLN A 240 -18.05 15.02 43.05
CA GLN A 240 -19.21 15.91 42.90
C GLN A 240 -20.32 15.32 42.02
N TRP A 241 -19.94 14.56 40.99
CA TRP A 241 -20.90 13.87 40.13
C TRP A 241 -21.60 12.73 40.89
N VAL A 242 -20.83 11.96 41.66
CA VAL A 242 -21.37 10.88 42.51
C VAL A 242 -22.37 11.43 43.53
N SER A 243 -22.03 12.52 44.24
CA SER A 243 -22.94 13.18 45.20
C SER A 243 -24.25 13.62 44.54
N ARG A 244 -24.19 14.23 43.33
CA ARG A 244 -25.40 14.58 42.57
C ARG A 244 -26.23 13.35 42.18
N GLY A 245 -25.59 12.26 41.77
CA GLY A 245 -26.29 11.01 41.45
C GLY A 245 -27.08 10.45 42.62
N VAL A 246 -26.47 10.40 43.81
CA VAL A 246 -27.13 9.95 45.04
C VAL A 246 -28.31 10.86 45.40
N ASN A 247 -28.11 12.18 45.38
CA ASN A 247 -29.18 13.14 45.68
C ASN A 247 -30.36 12.99 44.71
N TRP A 248 -30.09 12.78 43.41
CA TRP A 248 -31.12 12.50 42.41
C TRP A 248 -31.91 11.23 42.74
N VAL A 249 -31.22 10.13 43.06
CA VAL A 249 -31.83 8.84 43.41
C VAL A 249 -32.70 8.98 44.67
N LEU A 250 -32.27 9.78 45.65
CA LEU A 250 -33.01 10.02 46.89
C LEU A 250 -34.16 11.04 46.77
N GLY A 251 -34.41 11.60 45.58
CA GLY A 251 -35.60 12.41 45.33
C GLY A 251 -35.34 13.89 45.01
N ASP A 252 -34.09 14.35 45.07
CA ASP A 252 -33.76 15.76 44.78
C ASP A 252 -33.76 16.04 43.27
N ASN A 253 -34.78 16.75 42.79
CA ASN A 253 -34.90 17.12 41.38
C ASN A 253 -33.87 18.17 40.93
N SER A 254 -33.30 18.95 41.86
CA SER A 254 -32.25 19.94 41.54
C SER A 254 -30.91 19.27 41.18
N ALA A 255 -30.75 18.01 41.59
CA ALA A 255 -29.60 17.20 41.27
C ALA A 255 -29.66 16.54 39.88
N ALA A 256 -30.71 16.76 39.09
CA ALA A 256 -30.84 16.18 37.74
C ALA A 256 -29.61 16.43 36.85
N ALA A 257 -29.34 15.48 35.94
CA ALA A 257 -28.22 15.60 35.01
C ALA A 257 -28.30 16.91 34.20
N PRO A 258 -27.20 17.68 34.10
CA PRO A 258 -27.18 18.87 33.26
C PRO A 258 -27.45 18.48 31.80
N PRO A 259 -28.09 19.36 31.00
CA PRO A 259 -28.32 19.10 29.58
C PRO A 259 -27.00 18.77 28.89
N SER A 260 -27.02 17.77 28.00
CA SER A 260 -25.82 17.31 27.31
C SER A 260 -25.15 18.46 26.57
N LEU A 261 -23.90 18.77 26.95
CA LEU A 261 -23.03 19.72 26.24
C LEU A 261 -22.51 19.16 24.90
N SER A 262 -23.23 18.24 24.26
CA SER A 262 -23.04 18.01 22.83
C SER A 262 -23.66 19.19 22.11
N GLN A 263 -22.89 20.27 21.90
CA GLN A 263 -23.33 21.25 20.91
C GLN A 263 -23.56 20.48 19.61
N PRO A 264 -24.80 20.43 19.08
CA PRO A 264 -25.00 19.87 17.76
C PRO A 264 -24.13 20.71 16.83
N LEU A 265 -23.16 20.08 16.16
CA LEU A 265 -22.55 20.70 15.00
C LEU A 265 -23.70 21.18 14.09
N PRO A 266 -23.61 22.37 13.46
CA PRO A 266 -24.68 22.88 12.62
C PRO A 266 -25.15 21.79 11.64
N LEU A 267 -26.46 21.75 11.42
CA LEU A 267 -27.15 20.69 10.68
C LEU A 267 -26.34 20.21 9.44
N GLY A 268 -25.96 18.92 9.43
CA GLY A 268 -25.19 18.31 8.36
C GLY A 268 -23.67 18.52 8.39
N LEU A 269 -23.09 19.00 9.50
CA LEU A 269 -21.63 19.01 9.71
C LEU A 269 -21.19 17.77 10.48
N SER A 270 -20.37 16.95 9.82
CA SER A 270 -19.71 15.81 10.44
C SER A 270 -18.49 16.27 11.23
N PRO A 271 -18.08 15.57 12.31
CA PRO A 271 -16.76 15.75 12.93
C PRO A 271 -15.59 15.70 11.94
N LEU A 272 -15.77 15.05 10.78
CA LEU A 272 -14.77 14.89 9.73
C LEU A 272 -14.80 16.00 8.66
N TRP A 273 -15.61 17.06 8.83
CA TRP A 273 -15.68 18.18 7.90
C TRP A 273 -14.32 18.83 7.55
N PRO A 274 -13.29 18.87 8.42
CA PRO A 274 -11.98 19.42 8.05
C PRO A 274 -11.31 18.64 6.91
N ALA A 275 -11.55 17.32 6.80
CA ALA A 275 -11.03 16.52 5.69
C ALA A 275 -11.65 16.94 4.35
N ALA A 276 -12.96 17.16 4.33
CA ALA A 276 -13.66 17.69 3.17
C ALA A 276 -13.15 19.08 2.77
N ALA A 277 -12.97 19.99 3.75
CA ALA A 277 -12.42 21.32 3.52
C ALA A 277 -10.99 21.27 2.93
N LEU A 278 -10.13 20.39 3.44
CA LEU A 278 -8.78 20.20 2.92
C LEU A 278 -8.79 19.64 1.48
N ALA A 279 -9.66 18.68 1.17
CA ALA A 279 -9.81 18.15 -0.18
C ALA A 279 -10.26 19.25 -1.17
N ILE A 280 -11.22 20.10 -0.77
CA ILE A 280 -11.65 21.28 -1.55
C ILE A 280 -10.47 22.22 -1.78
N LEU A 281 -9.75 22.60 -0.72
CA LEU A 281 -8.60 23.51 -0.81
C LEU A 281 -7.56 23.00 -1.80
N LEU A 282 -7.19 21.72 -1.73
CA LEU A 282 -6.22 21.11 -2.65
C LEU A 282 -6.72 21.06 -4.09
N ALA A 283 -8.01 20.82 -4.30
CA ALA A 283 -8.64 20.87 -5.62
C ALA A 283 -8.61 22.30 -6.19
N LEU A 284 -8.93 23.31 -5.38
CA LEU A 284 -8.85 24.73 -5.78
C LEU A 284 -7.41 25.13 -6.09
N ILE A 285 -6.43 24.71 -5.27
CA ILE A 285 -5.00 24.92 -5.55
C ILE A 285 -4.64 24.32 -6.92
N PHE A 286 -5.11 23.11 -7.24
CA PHE A 286 -4.89 22.52 -8.56
C PHE A 286 -5.51 23.34 -9.69
N ILE A 287 -6.75 23.79 -9.54
CA ILE A 287 -7.50 24.56 -10.54
C ILE A 287 -6.84 25.91 -10.82
N PHE A 288 -6.42 26.64 -9.78
CA PHE A 288 -5.87 27.99 -9.90
C PHE A 288 -4.34 28.03 -10.06
N SER A 289 -3.63 26.92 -9.84
CA SER A 289 -2.17 26.86 -10.03
C SER A 289 -1.79 26.85 -11.51
N ARG A 290 -0.91 27.77 -11.92
CA ARG A 290 -0.36 27.83 -13.29
C ARG A 290 0.33 26.55 -13.76
N ARG A 291 0.86 25.73 -12.83
CA ARG A 291 1.59 24.48 -13.16
C ARG A 291 0.71 23.24 -13.11
N HIS A 292 -0.57 23.35 -12.69
CA HIS A 292 -1.55 22.25 -12.56
C HIS A 292 -0.92 20.93 -12.08
N SER A 293 -0.26 20.96 -10.92
CA SER A 293 0.43 19.78 -10.38
C SER A 293 -0.58 18.71 -9.98
N LEU A 294 -0.70 17.65 -10.79
CA LEU A 294 -1.56 16.48 -10.52
C LEU A 294 -1.38 15.87 -9.13
N ARG A 295 -0.25 16.11 -8.46
CA ARG A 295 -0.05 15.69 -7.07
C ARG A 295 -1.11 16.26 -6.12
N PHE A 296 -1.51 17.51 -6.29
CA PHE A 296 -2.55 18.12 -5.46
C PHE A 296 -3.89 17.43 -5.67
N LEU A 297 -4.25 17.15 -6.93
CA LEU A 297 -5.47 16.42 -7.26
C LEU A 297 -5.46 14.99 -6.70
N VAL A 298 -4.33 14.28 -6.81
CA VAL A 298 -4.14 12.94 -6.23
C VAL A 298 -4.27 12.96 -4.71
N TRP A 299 -3.68 13.94 -4.03
CA TRP A 299 -3.81 14.10 -2.59
C TRP A 299 -5.25 14.43 -2.18
N ALA A 300 -5.93 15.29 -2.92
CA ALA A 300 -7.31 15.65 -2.64
C ALA A 300 -8.26 14.44 -2.77
N VAL A 301 -8.07 13.61 -3.81
CA VAL A 301 -8.79 12.32 -3.95
C VAL A 301 -8.42 11.34 -2.84
N THR A 302 -7.15 11.31 -2.41
CA THR A 302 -6.69 10.46 -1.29
C THR A 302 -7.38 10.85 0.02
N ILE A 303 -7.46 12.16 0.31
CA ILE A 303 -8.11 12.69 1.51
C ILE A 303 -9.61 12.43 1.47
N MET A 304 -10.26 12.62 0.31
CA MET A 304 -11.67 12.26 0.14
C MET A 304 -11.90 10.76 0.38
N GLY A 305 -11.04 9.90 -0.16
CA GLY A 305 -11.11 8.46 0.07
C GLY A 305 -10.95 8.06 1.54
N ALA A 306 -10.02 8.69 2.25
CA ALA A 306 -9.86 8.51 3.69
C ALA A 306 -11.07 9.05 4.48
N GLY A 307 -11.61 10.20 4.08
CA GLY A 307 -12.83 10.78 4.67
C GLY A 307 -14.02 9.82 4.54
N ASN A 308 -14.25 9.26 3.35
CA ASN A 308 -15.31 8.26 3.14
C ASN A 308 -15.13 7.02 4.01
N LEU A 309 -13.89 6.55 4.17
CA LEU A 309 -13.58 5.40 5.00
C LEU A 309 -13.88 5.67 6.48
N LEU A 310 -13.47 6.84 6.98
CA LEU A 310 -13.72 7.25 8.36
C LEU A 310 -15.22 7.49 8.61
N GLU A 311 -15.93 8.11 7.67
CA GLU A 311 -17.39 8.29 7.73
C GLU A 311 -18.17 6.97 7.74
N ALA A 312 -17.65 5.95 7.06
CA ALA A 312 -18.22 4.62 7.12
C ALA A 312 -18.12 4.01 8.52
N LEU A 313 -17.07 4.35 9.28
CA LEU A 313 -16.80 3.87 10.63
C LEU A 313 -17.51 4.69 11.72
N THR A 314 -17.81 5.96 11.47
CA THR A 314 -18.52 6.81 12.44
C THR A 314 -20.00 6.44 12.55
N LEU A 315 -20.44 6.15 13.77
CA LEU A 315 -21.85 6.00 14.12
C LEU A 315 -22.47 7.40 14.26
N LYS A 316 -23.56 7.67 13.53
CA LYS A 316 -24.35 8.89 13.70
C LYS A 316 -25.34 8.67 14.84
N SER A 317 -25.65 9.71 15.62
CA SER A 317 -26.57 9.61 16.76
C SER A 317 -27.99 9.22 16.32
N PRO A 318 -28.76 8.50 17.17
CA PRO A 318 -30.15 8.14 16.88
C PRO A 318 -31.03 9.34 16.54
N GLU A 319 -30.86 10.47 17.24
CA GLU A 319 -31.62 11.72 17.01
C GLU A 319 -31.44 12.28 15.58
N VAL A 320 -30.23 12.19 15.02
CA VAL A 320 -29.95 12.61 13.64
C VAL A 320 -30.60 11.64 12.65
N LEU A 321 -30.59 10.35 12.95
CA LEU A 321 -31.20 9.31 12.11
C LEU A 321 -32.73 9.40 12.11
N ASP A 322 -33.35 9.68 13.25
CA ASP A 322 -34.81 9.80 13.40
C ASP A 322 -35.34 11.09 12.77
N TRP A 323 -34.58 12.19 12.83
CA TRP A 323 -34.89 13.40 12.05
C TRP A 323 -34.82 13.12 10.54
N MET A 324 -33.86 12.33 10.07
CA MET A 324 -33.73 11.99 8.64
C MET A 324 -34.89 11.14 8.12
N GLU A 325 -35.40 10.17 8.90
CA GLU A 325 -36.51 9.30 8.50
C GLU A 325 -37.79 10.10 8.19
N GLN A 326 -37.94 11.29 8.77
CA GLN A 326 -39.06 12.20 8.48
C GLN A 326 -39.00 12.83 7.07
N TRP A 327 -37.82 12.93 6.47
CA TRP A 327 -37.59 13.64 5.19
C TRP A 327 -37.14 12.72 4.05
N LEU A 328 -36.46 11.60 4.32
CA LEU A 328 -36.06 10.60 3.33
C LEU A 328 -36.44 9.17 3.80
N PRO A 329 -37.60 8.63 3.39
CA PRO A 329 -38.05 7.28 3.76
C PRO A 329 -37.38 6.19 2.88
N LEU A 330 -36.08 6.31 2.64
CA LEU A 330 -35.31 5.31 1.93
C LEU A 330 -34.58 4.48 2.98
N GLY A 331 -34.85 3.17 3.06
CA GLY A 331 -34.20 2.19 3.95
C GLY A 331 -32.70 1.99 3.71
N ILE A 332 -31.93 3.09 3.63
CA ILE A 332 -30.51 3.22 3.28
C ILE A 332 -29.62 3.15 4.55
N ARG A 333 -30.20 2.85 5.71
CA ARG A 333 -29.54 2.91 7.02
C ARG A 333 -28.28 2.03 7.10
N ASP A 334 -28.30 0.83 6.51
CA ASP A 334 -27.16 -0.12 6.55
C ASP A 334 -26.27 -0.11 5.30
N ASN A 335 -26.84 0.10 4.11
CA ASN A 335 -26.10 0.00 2.85
C ASN A 335 -25.19 1.21 2.56
N SER A 336 -25.52 2.39 3.08
CA SER A 336 -24.73 3.62 2.88
C SER A 336 -23.32 3.53 3.48
N ARG A 337 -23.16 2.86 4.62
CA ARG A 337 -21.85 2.64 5.26
C ARG A 337 -20.93 1.79 4.40
N LEU A 338 -21.45 0.70 3.84
CA LEU A 338 -20.70 -0.17 2.94
C LEU A 338 -20.30 0.59 1.67
N LEU A 339 -21.22 1.31 1.05
CA LEU A 339 -20.92 2.10 -0.16
C LEU A 339 -19.84 3.17 0.10
N LEU A 340 -19.89 3.84 1.26
CA LEU A 340 -18.84 4.79 1.68
C LEU A 340 -17.50 4.09 1.92
N PHE A 341 -17.51 2.95 2.62
CA PHE A 341 -16.31 2.15 2.86
C PHE A 341 -15.63 1.74 1.54
N PHE A 342 -16.39 1.19 0.58
CA PHE A 342 -15.88 0.76 -0.72
C PHE A 342 -15.46 1.91 -1.61
N SER A 343 -16.23 3.00 -1.62
CA SER A 343 -15.81 4.20 -2.35
C SER A 343 -14.52 4.76 -1.76
N GLY A 344 -14.36 4.75 -0.43
CA GLY A 344 -13.15 5.18 0.26
C GLY A 344 -11.93 4.34 -0.11
N LEU A 345 -12.02 3.01 0.06
CA LEU A 345 -10.97 2.07 -0.35
C LEU A 345 -10.65 2.17 -1.84
N GLY A 346 -11.68 2.26 -2.68
CA GLY A 346 -11.55 2.41 -4.12
C GLY A 346 -10.80 3.69 -4.50
N LEU A 347 -11.21 4.85 -3.98
CA LEU A 347 -10.55 6.13 -4.22
C LEU A 347 -9.10 6.13 -3.75
N LEU A 348 -8.80 5.53 -2.59
CA LEU A 348 -7.42 5.36 -2.10
C LEU A 348 -6.56 4.53 -3.05
N ALA A 349 -7.07 3.40 -3.54
CA ALA A 349 -6.36 2.56 -4.51
C ALA A 349 -6.19 3.26 -5.87
N LEU A 350 -7.24 3.95 -6.33
CA LEU A 350 -7.26 4.67 -7.61
C LEU A 350 -6.38 5.92 -7.60
N ALA A 351 -6.15 6.57 -6.46
CA ALA A 351 -5.27 7.73 -6.32
C ALA A 351 -3.85 7.45 -6.89
N ARG A 352 -3.34 6.23 -6.67
CA ARG A 352 -2.07 5.79 -7.28
C ARG A 352 -2.17 5.69 -8.81
N GLY A 353 -3.28 5.18 -9.33
CA GLY A 353 -3.56 5.11 -10.77
C GLY A 353 -3.67 6.49 -11.42
N LEU A 354 -4.35 7.44 -10.75
CA LEU A 354 -4.42 8.84 -11.17
C LEU A 354 -3.03 9.49 -11.22
N GLY A 355 -2.19 9.25 -10.20
CA GLY A 355 -0.81 9.72 -10.18
C GLY A 355 0.06 9.13 -11.30
N ARG A 356 -0.39 8.02 -11.90
CA ARG A 356 0.20 7.39 -13.09
C ARG A 356 -0.55 7.71 -14.38
N HIS A 357 -1.43 8.71 -14.35
CA HIS A 357 -2.17 9.18 -15.53
C HIS A 357 -3.07 8.11 -16.18
N LYS A 358 -3.53 7.11 -15.42
CA LYS A 358 -4.30 5.98 -15.95
C LYS A 358 -5.72 6.38 -16.33
N HIS A 359 -6.12 6.09 -17.56
CA HIS A 359 -7.47 6.39 -18.06
C HIS A 359 -8.56 5.64 -17.27
N ILE A 360 -8.35 4.35 -17.00
CA ILE A 360 -9.32 3.55 -16.22
C ILE A 360 -9.41 4.05 -14.79
N ALA A 361 -8.28 4.46 -14.19
CA ALA A 361 -8.30 5.00 -12.84
C ALA A 361 -9.09 6.32 -12.77
N TRP A 362 -8.91 7.17 -13.77
CA TRP A 362 -9.69 8.39 -13.94
C TRP A 362 -11.19 8.12 -14.05
N LEU A 363 -11.60 7.20 -14.93
CA LEU A 363 -13.01 6.86 -15.12
C LEU A 363 -13.64 6.31 -13.83
N LEU A 364 -12.97 5.36 -13.18
CA LEU A 364 -13.48 4.77 -11.93
C LEU A 364 -13.53 5.80 -10.79
N THR A 365 -12.59 6.75 -10.76
CA THR A 365 -12.61 7.84 -9.76
C THR A 365 -13.83 8.74 -9.97
N LEU A 366 -14.16 9.10 -11.21
CA LEU A 366 -15.36 9.88 -11.53
C LEU A 366 -16.62 9.16 -11.04
N ILE A 367 -16.73 7.85 -11.31
CA ILE A 367 -17.86 7.04 -10.88
C ILE A 367 -17.95 7.01 -9.35
N LEU A 368 -16.85 6.70 -8.65
CA LEU A 368 -16.85 6.61 -7.19
C LEU A 368 -17.09 7.96 -6.50
N LEU A 369 -16.59 9.06 -7.03
CA LEU A 369 -16.90 10.41 -6.51
C LEU A 369 -18.37 10.77 -6.73
N SER A 370 -18.96 10.38 -7.86
CA SER A 370 -20.39 10.59 -8.14
C SER A 370 -21.25 9.78 -7.17
N VAL A 371 -20.93 8.51 -6.96
CA VAL A 371 -21.60 7.65 -5.97
C VAL A 371 -21.43 8.22 -4.56
N SER A 372 -20.21 8.60 -4.17
CA SER A 372 -19.94 9.19 -2.86
C SER A 372 -20.73 10.49 -2.63
N SER A 373 -20.88 11.32 -3.66
CA SER A 373 -21.67 12.56 -3.59
C SER A 373 -23.13 12.26 -3.24
N VAL A 374 -23.73 11.28 -3.90
CA VAL A 374 -25.11 10.84 -3.67
C VAL A 374 -25.26 10.21 -2.28
N VAL A 375 -24.33 9.36 -1.87
CA VAL A 375 -24.40 8.66 -0.58
C VAL A 375 -24.23 9.63 0.61
N HIS A 376 -23.33 10.61 0.52
CA HIS A 376 -23.19 11.65 1.55
C HIS A 376 -24.40 12.58 1.61
N LEU A 377 -25.03 12.86 0.47
CA LEU A 377 -26.23 13.68 0.45
C LEU A 377 -27.43 12.96 1.09
N THR A 378 -27.57 11.65 0.84
CA THR A 378 -28.65 10.83 1.41
C THR A 378 -28.39 10.43 2.87
N ARG A 379 -27.13 10.43 3.32
CA ARG A 379 -26.74 10.13 4.71
C ARG A 379 -26.53 11.42 5.51
N ALA A 380 -27.49 11.78 6.35
CA ALA A 380 -27.45 12.92 7.27
C ALA A 380 -27.23 14.29 6.63
N PHE A 381 -27.47 14.42 5.31
CA PHE A 381 -27.27 15.65 4.57
C PHE A 381 -25.87 16.24 4.78
N ASP A 382 -24.83 15.38 4.70
CA ASP A 382 -23.42 15.74 4.87
C ASP A 382 -22.91 16.55 3.66
N TRP A 383 -23.46 17.77 3.50
CA TRP A 383 -23.31 18.63 2.32
C TRP A 383 -21.86 19.01 2.03
N HIS A 384 -21.00 19.06 3.05
CA HIS A 384 -19.59 19.39 2.94
C HIS A 384 -18.79 18.28 2.24
N HIS A 385 -19.06 17.01 2.51
CA HIS A 385 -18.45 15.89 1.77
C HIS A 385 -19.01 15.79 0.35
N THR A 386 -20.32 16.03 0.16
CA THR A 386 -20.91 16.14 -1.18
C THR A 386 -20.25 17.25 -1.99
N LEU A 387 -20.07 18.44 -1.40
CA LEU A 387 -19.38 19.57 -2.05
C LEU A 387 -17.93 19.22 -2.39
N ALA A 388 -17.19 18.57 -1.49
CA ALA A 388 -15.82 18.13 -1.76
C ALA A 388 -15.73 17.18 -2.96
N ALA A 389 -16.63 16.18 -3.03
CA ALA A 389 -16.69 15.26 -4.15
C ALA A 389 -17.04 15.98 -5.47
N LEU A 390 -18.02 16.90 -5.47
CA LEU A 390 -18.39 17.69 -6.64
C LEU A 390 -17.26 18.61 -7.12
N VAL A 391 -16.57 19.29 -6.20
CA VAL A 391 -15.42 20.14 -6.54
C VAL A 391 -14.29 19.32 -7.15
N LEU A 392 -14.07 18.08 -6.72
CA LEU A 392 -13.06 17.17 -7.29
C LEU A 392 -13.41 16.66 -8.69
N LEU A 393 -14.70 16.55 -9.03
CA LEU A 393 -15.12 16.16 -10.38
C LEU A 393 -14.71 17.20 -11.42
N VAL A 394 -14.76 18.50 -11.10
CA VAL A 394 -14.43 19.60 -12.03
C VAL A 394 -13.04 19.44 -12.65
N PRO A 395 -11.93 19.34 -11.88
CA PRO A 395 -10.61 19.18 -12.46
C PRO A 395 -10.40 17.83 -13.15
N LEU A 396 -11.02 16.76 -12.65
CA LEU A 396 -10.94 15.45 -13.31
C LEU A 396 -11.56 15.48 -14.71
N VAL A 397 -12.72 16.12 -14.87
CA VAL A 397 -13.37 16.26 -16.19
C VAL A 397 -12.62 17.26 -17.07
N ARG A 398 -12.27 18.44 -16.54
CA ARG A 398 -11.65 19.52 -17.31
C ARG A 398 -10.25 19.19 -17.84
N TRP A 399 -9.49 18.37 -17.11
CA TRP A 399 -8.15 17.89 -17.51
C TRP A 399 -8.14 16.40 -17.86
N ARG A 400 -9.25 15.86 -18.40
CA ARG A 400 -9.33 14.45 -18.87
C ARG A 400 -8.18 14.02 -19.79
N HIS A 401 -7.66 14.94 -20.59
CA HIS A 401 -6.54 14.70 -21.52
C HIS A 401 -5.20 14.43 -20.82
N ALA A 402 -5.11 14.68 -19.51
CA ALA A 402 -3.94 14.31 -18.73
C ALA A 402 -3.89 12.80 -18.42
N PHE A 403 -5.02 12.07 -18.54
CA PHE A 403 -5.13 10.66 -18.14
C PHE A 403 -5.19 9.72 -19.35
N LEU A 404 -4.12 9.71 -20.16
CA LEU A 404 -4.04 8.94 -21.40
C LEU A 404 -3.39 7.56 -21.24
N ALA A 405 -2.81 7.27 -20.08
CA ALA A 405 -2.05 6.05 -19.88
C ALA A 405 -2.98 4.83 -19.86
N ARG A 406 -2.71 3.87 -20.74
CA ARG A 406 -3.46 2.62 -20.88
C ARG A 406 -3.07 1.66 -19.75
N SER A 407 -4.02 0.85 -19.31
CA SER A 407 -3.73 -0.32 -18.47
C SER A 407 -3.36 -1.50 -19.35
N ASP A 408 -2.66 -2.48 -18.79
CA ASP A 408 -2.25 -3.70 -19.49
C ASP A 408 -3.46 -4.50 -19.99
N ALA A 409 -3.62 -4.65 -21.31
CA ALA A 409 -4.77 -5.32 -21.90
C ALA A 409 -4.91 -6.80 -21.44
N PRO A 410 -3.83 -7.60 -21.36
CA PRO A 410 -3.89 -8.93 -20.76
C PRO A 410 -4.32 -8.92 -19.29
N SER A 411 -3.78 -8.00 -18.48
CA SER A 411 -4.17 -7.88 -17.06
C SER A 411 -5.63 -7.43 -16.88
N LEU A 412 -6.15 -6.59 -17.79
CA LEU A 412 -7.57 -6.24 -17.81
C LEU A 412 -8.43 -7.44 -18.18
N ARG A 413 -8.09 -8.20 -19.22
CA ARG A 413 -8.80 -9.44 -19.58
C ARG A 413 -8.79 -10.42 -18.40
N LEU A 414 -7.64 -10.57 -17.74
CA LEU A 414 -7.51 -11.40 -16.55
C LEU A 414 -8.38 -10.86 -15.40
N ALA A 415 -8.45 -9.55 -15.18
CA ALA A 415 -9.32 -8.96 -14.17
C ALA A 415 -10.81 -9.22 -14.48
N PHE A 416 -11.23 -9.04 -15.73
CA PHE A 416 -12.59 -9.30 -16.19
C PHE A 416 -12.97 -10.79 -16.11
N MET A 417 -12.02 -11.70 -16.30
CA MET A 417 -12.24 -13.14 -16.11
C MET A 417 -12.19 -13.55 -14.63
N ALA A 418 -11.27 -12.99 -13.86
CA ALA A 418 -11.07 -13.33 -12.45
C ALA A 418 -12.24 -12.85 -11.59
N ALA A 419 -12.83 -11.69 -11.87
CA ALA A 419 -13.95 -11.16 -11.09
C ALA A 419 -15.17 -12.12 -11.00
N PRO A 420 -15.76 -12.60 -12.11
CA PRO A 420 -16.87 -13.54 -12.05
C PRO A 420 -16.45 -14.92 -11.53
N VAL A 421 -15.23 -15.38 -11.82
CA VAL A 421 -14.72 -16.67 -11.31
C VAL A 421 -14.56 -16.65 -9.79
N LEU A 422 -13.99 -15.58 -9.23
CA LEU A 422 -13.86 -15.42 -7.78
C LEU A 422 -15.23 -15.26 -7.12
N ALA A 423 -16.13 -14.47 -7.70
CA ALA A 423 -17.49 -14.31 -7.19
C ALA A 423 -18.27 -15.63 -7.21
N LEU A 424 -18.20 -16.40 -8.30
CA LEU A 424 -18.84 -17.71 -8.42
C LEU A 424 -18.23 -18.73 -7.48
N GLY A 425 -16.89 -18.75 -7.35
CA GLY A 425 -16.19 -19.63 -6.41
C GLY A 425 -16.59 -19.36 -4.95
N LEU A 426 -16.66 -18.09 -4.56
CA LEU A 426 -17.14 -17.67 -3.24
C LEU A 426 -18.63 -18.02 -3.06
N LEU A 427 -19.47 -17.84 -4.07
CA LEU A 427 -20.88 -18.20 -4.02
C LEU A 427 -21.08 -19.71 -3.83
N ILE A 428 -20.35 -20.54 -4.58
CA ILE A 428 -20.38 -22.01 -4.45
C ILE A 428 -19.91 -22.42 -3.07
N TYR A 429 -18.74 -21.92 -2.65
CA TYR A 429 -18.17 -22.20 -1.32
C TYR A 429 -19.13 -21.80 -0.19
N GLY A 430 -19.70 -20.59 -0.29
CA GLY A 430 -20.68 -20.07 0.64
C GLY A 430 -21.93 -20.95 0.70
N THR A 431 -22.48 -21.31 -0.46
CA THR A 431 -23.69 -22.14 -0.56
C THR A 431 -23.45 -23.54 0.00
N SER A 432 -22.34 -24.17 -0.36
CA SER A 432 -21.98 -25.50 0.15
C SER A 432 -21.69 -25.49 1.65
N GLY A 433 -21.03 -24.45 2.15
CA GLY A 433 -20.75 -24.28 3.57
C GLY A 433 -22.03 -24.11 4.37
N LEU A 434 -22.93 -23.22 3.94
CA LEU A 434 -24.24 -23.04 4.58
C LEU A 434 -25.09 -24.32 4.53
N ARG A 435 -25.03 -25.08 3.44
CA ARG A 435 -25.71 -26.37 3.35
C ARG A 435 -25.15 -27.37 4.36
N GLN A 436 -23.83 -27.44 4.50
CA GLN A 436 -23.18 -28.33 5.47
C GLN A 436 -23.51 -27.94 6.92
N PHE A 437 -23.55 -26.64 7.23
CA PHE A 437 -23.99 -26.15 8.54
C PHE A 437 -25.45 -26.52 8.82
N SER A 438 -26.33 -26.40 7.82
CA SER A 438 -27.72 -26.84 7.94
C SER A 438 -27.85 -28.34 8.18
N GLU A 439 -27.05 -29.18 7.52
CA GLU A 439 -27.09 -30.64 7.67
C GLU A 439 -26.53 -31.13 9.00
N ARG A 440 -25.64 -30.36 9.63
CA ARG A 440 -25.09 -30.64 10.97
C ARG A 440 -26.04 -30.23 12.11
N GLY A 441 -27.20 -29.65 11.80
CA GLY A 441 -28.15 -29.16 12.80
C GLY A 441 -27.67 -27.90 13.52
N GLU A 442 -26.71 -27.17 12.96
CA GLU A 442 -26.19 -25.91 13.53
C GLU A 442 -27.07 -24.69 13.15
N MET A 443 -28.29 -24.94 12.66
CA MET A 443 -29.30 -23.95 12.28
C MET A 443 -30.64 -24.29 12.95
N GLY A 444 -31.41 -23.27 13.35
CA GLY A 444 -32.71 -23.46 14.02
C GLY A 444 -33.74 -24.24 13.19
N GLU A 445 -33.73 -24.02 11.87
CA GLU A 445 -34.52 -24.78 10.89
C GLU A 445 -33.62 -25.26 9.73
N ALA A 446 -34.03 -26.35 9.06
CA ALA A 446 -33.29 -26.88 7.92
C ALA A 446 -33.43 -25.95 6.70
N LEU A 447 -32.31 -25.39 6.24
CA LEU A 447 -32.27 -24.46 5.11
C LEU A 447 -32.48 -25.19 3.77
N THR A 448 -33.27 -24.58 2.89
CA THR A 448 -33.32 -25.02 1.50
C THR A 448 -32.06 -24.59 0.74
N TRP A 449 -31.81 -25.21 -0.41
CA TRP A 449 -30.73 -24.76 -1.31
C TRP A 449 -30.89 -23.29 -1.71
N MET A 450 -32.12 -22.80 -1.85
CA MET A 450 -32.38 -21.41 -2.20
C MET A 450 -31.98 -20.45 -1.09
N ASP A 451 -32.21 -20.83 0.17
CA ASP A 451 -31.82 -20.02 1.34
C ASP A 451 -30.30 -19.96 1.49
N CYS A 452 -29.61 -21.08 1.26
CA CYS A 452 -28.16 -21.13 1.22
C CYS A 452 -27.58 -20.24 0.10
N ILE A 453 -28.18 -20.27 -1.09
CA ILE A 453 -27.77 -19.42 -2.22
C ILE A 453 -27.99 -17.95 -1.87
N ASN A 454 -29.15 -17.58 -1.35
CA ASN A 454 -29.48 -16.20 -1.00
C ASN A 454 -28.59 -15.66 0.13
N GLY A 455 -28.30 -16.50 1.13
CA GLY A 455 -27.39 -16.17 2.23
C GLY A 455 -25.95 -15.97 1.76
N ALA A 456 -25.43 -16.90 0.97
CA ALA A 456 -24.10 -16.79 0.37
C ALA A 456 -24.00 -15.60 -0.59
N ALA A 457 -24.99 -15.39 -1.45
CA ALA A 457 -25.05 -14.25 -2.37
C ALA A 457 -25.05 -12.93 -1.60
N SER A 458 -25.84 -12.83 -0.52
CA SER A 458 -25.88 -11.67 0.36
C SER A 458 -24.50 -11.37 0.95
N ALA A 459 -23.79 -12.38 1.47
CA ALA A 459 -22.44 -12.20 2.00
C ALA A 459 -21.41 -11.87 0.91
N VAL A 460 -21.52 -12.41 -0.30
CA VAL A 460 -20.63 -12.08 -1.43
C VAL A 460 -20.80 -10.63 -1.89
N ILE A 461 -22.03 -10.11 -1.88
CA ILE A 461 -22.32 -8.69 -2.12
C ILE A 461 -22.18 -7.85 -0.84
N LEU A 462 -21.59 -8.42 0.21
CA LEU A 462 -21.23 -7.77 1.48
C LEU A 462 -22.43 -7.30 2.32
N ARG A 463 -23.63 -7.80 2.01
CA ARG A 463 -24.89 -7.56 2.72
C ARG A 463 -25.07 -8.57 3.87
N LYS A 464 -25.72 -8.14 4.96
CA LYS A 464 -26.22 -9.04 6.02
C LYS A 464 -27.55 -9.68 5.59
N SER A 465 -27.72 -10.96 5.88
CA SER A 465 -28.98 -11.70 5.69
C SER A 465 -29.59 -12.07 7.04
N GLU A 466 -30.80 -12.64 7.02
CA GLU A 466 -31.46 -13.17 8.23
C GLU A 466 -30.60 -14.24 8.93
N LEU A 467 -29.76 -14.96 8.17
CA LEU A 467 -28.80 -15.94 8.70
C LEU A 467 -27.69 -15.31 9.57
N ASP A 468 -27.44 -14.01 9.46
CA ASP A 468 -26.53 -13.29 10.37
C ASP A 468 -27.15 -13.01 11.73
N MET A 469 -28.49 -13.01 11.81
CA MET A 469 -29.24 -12.74 13.05
C MET A 469 -29.62 -14.05 13.74
N ASP A 470 -30.11 -15.01 12.96
CA ASP A 470 -30.72 -16.25 13.48
C ASP A 470 -29.78 -17.46 13.42
N GLY A 471 -28.66 -17.36 12.69
CA GLY A 471 -27.68 -18.44 12.55
C GLY A 471 -26.76 -18.61 13.76
N SER A 472 -26.17 -19.80 13.92
CA SER A 472 -25.19 -20.09 14.98
C SER A 472 -23.92 -19.22 14.86
N ARG A 473 -23.12 -19.18 15.93
CA ARG A 473 -21.85 -18.43 15.94
C ARG A 473 -20.93 -18.79 14.78
N ASP A 474 -20.83 -20.08 14.47
CA ASP A 474 -19.94 -20.58 13.43
C ASP A 474 -20.42 -20.18 12.04
N VAL A 475 -21.75 -20.14 11.84
CA VAL A 475 -22.36 -19.61 10.62
C VAL A 475 -22.12 -18.09 10.48
N ARG A 476 -22.24 -17.32 11.56
CA ARG A 476 -21.94 -15.87 11.54
C ARG A 476 -20.46 -15.60 11.22
N LEU A 477 -19.54 -16.36 11.82
CA LEU A 477 -18.10 -16.27 11.52
C LEU A 477 -17.80 -16.67 10.07
N PHE A 478 -18.45 -17.73 9.57
CA PHE A 478 -18.33 -18.16 8.19
C PHE A 478 -18.78 -17.09 7.20
N LEU A 479 -19.96 -16.48 7.42
CA LEU A 479 -20.46 -15.38 6.59
C LEU A 479 -19.55 -14.14 6.66
N SER A 480 -18.98 -13.84 7.83
CA SER A 480 -17.97 -12.78 7.98
C SER A 480 -16.70 -13.05 7.15
N ASN A 481 -16.19 -14.27 7.19
CA ASN A 481 -15.03 -14.68 6.37
C ASN A 481 -15.35 -14.62 4.88
N LEU A 482 -16.57 -14.98 4.48
CA LEU A 482 -17.02 -14.89 3.09
C LEU A 482 -17.05 -13.44 2.58
N ARG A 483 -17.47 -12.50 3.43
CA ARG A 483 -17.37 -11.06 3.19
C ARG A 483 -15.91 -10.60 3.07
N GLY A 484 -15.05 -11.04 3.99
CA GLY A 484 -13.61 -10.77 3.94
C GLY A 484 -12.95 -11.27 2.65
N GLY A 485 -13.31 -12.47 2.20
CA GLY A 485 -12.86 -13.04 0.93
C GLY A 485 -13.33 -12.23 -0.29
N SER A 486 -14.55 -11.72 -0.25
CA SER A 486 -15.10 -10.84 -1.29
C SER A 486 -14.35 -9.51 -1.36
N LEU A 487 -14.01 -8.94 -0.20
CA LEU A 487 -13.19 -7.73 -0.10
C LEU A 487 -11.80 -7.93 -0.72
N LEU A 488 -11.12 -9.02 -0.34
CA LEU A 488 -9.80 -9.36 -0.84
C LEU A 488 -9.83 -9.57 -2.36
N SER A 489 -10.87 -10.25 -2.87
CA SER A 489 -11.09 -10.46 -4.30
C SER A 489 -11.23 -9.14 -5.05
N ALA A 490 -12.00 -8.19 -4.52
CA ALA A 490 -12.15 -6.86 -5.11
C ALA A 490 -10.81 -6.09 -5.17
N VAL A 491 -9.99 -6.17 -4.10
CA VAL A 491 -8.65 -5.55 -4.08
C VAL A 491 -7.72 -6.16 -5.13
N VAL A 492 -7.73 -7.49 -5.28
CA VAL A 492 -6.93 -8.19 -6.29
C VAL A 492 -7.35 -7.77 -7.70
N VAL A 493 -8.66 -7.78 -7.99
CA VAL A 493 -9.21 -7.36 -9.30
C VAL A 493 -8.83 -5.91 -9.59
N LEU A 494 -8.98 -5.00 -8.63
CA LEU A 494 -8.60 -3.59 -8.77
C LEU A 494 -7.09 -3.44 -9.03
N GLY A 495 -6.26 -4.20 -8.32
CA GLY A 495 -4.82 -4.25 -8.55
C GLY A 495 -4.45 -4.69 -9.97
N LEU A 496 -5.15 -5.68 -10.52
CA LEU A 496 -4.99 -6.12 -11.91
C LEU A 496 -5.42 -5.04 -12.92
N MET A 497 -6.52 -4.34 -12.66
CA MET A 497 -7.02 -3.25 -13.53
C MET A 497 -6.08 -2.04 -13.58
N LEU A 498 -5.31 -1.82 -12.53
CA LEU A 498 -4.38 -0.69 -12.40
C LEU A 498 -2.93 -1.03 -12.82
N ARG A 499 -2.67 -2.28 -13.23
CA ARG A 499 -1.32 -2.75 -13.58
C ARG A 499 -0.78 -2.03 -14.84
N PRO A 500 0.51 -1.62 -14.86
CA PRO A 500 1.15 -1.06 -16.06
C PRO A 500 1.22 -2.08 -17.19
N VAL A 501 1.24 -1.61 -18.45
CA VAL A 501 1.48 -2.45 -19.63
C VAL A 501 2.86 -3.08 -19.48
N LEU A 502 2.91 -4.38 -19.16
CA LEU A 502 4.14 -5.12 -18.98
C LEU A 502 4.32 -6.02 -20.19
N LYS A 503 5.03 -5.52 -21.19
CA LYS A 503 5.45 -6.37 -22.30
C LYS A 503 6.65 -7.22 -21.89
N LYS A 504 6.71 -8.45 -22.40
CA LYS A 504 7.86 -9.34 -22.19
C LYS A 504 9.11 -8.71 -22.82
N ARG A 505 10.27 -8.99 -22.25
CA ARG A 505 11.55 -8.46 -22.74
C ARG A 505 12.00 -9.06 -24.08
N LEU A 506 11.61 -10.30 -24.37
CA LEU A 506 12.04 -11.04 -25.56
C LEU A 506 11.52 -10.42 -26.88
N PRO A 507 12.17 -10.73 -28.03
CA PRO A 507 11.98 -10.02 -29.30
C PRO A 507 10.52 -9.95 -29.74
N GLU A 508 10.04 -8.76 -30.09
CA GLU A 508 8.73 -8.58 -30.74
C GLU A 508 8.88 -8.14 -32.21
N ALA A 509 10.07 -7.75 -32.65
CA ALA A 509 10.25 -7.22 -34.00
C ALA A 509 10.09 -8.32 -35.05
N THR A 510 9.24 -8.08 -36.04
CA THR A 510 9.08 -9.01 -37.16
C THR A 510 10.26 -8.88 -38.13
N PRO A 511 10.57 -9.90 -38.95
CA PRO A 511 11.58 -9.78 -40.00
C PRO A 511 11.34 -8.58 -40.93
N GLU A 512 10.07 -8.26 -41.23
CA GLU A 512 9.68 -7.12 -42.06
C GLU A 512 10.03 -5.79 -41.39
N GLU A 513 9.75 -5.65 -40.09
CA GLU A 513 10.13 -4.43 -39.35
C GLU A 513 11.66 -4.26 -39.31
N ARG A 514 12.43 -5.34 -39.13
CA ARG A 514 13.91 -5.26 -39.20
C ARG A 514 14.39 -4.86 -40.58
N ALA A 515 13.81 -5.42 -41.64
CA ALA A 515 14.15 -5.05 -43.02
C ALA A 515 13.83 -3.57 -43.30
N GLN A 516 12.72 -3.04 -42.77
CA GLN A 516 12.41 -1.62 -42.87
C GLN A 516 13.46 -0.74 -42.16
N VAL A 517 13.90 -1.14 -40.97
CA VAL A 517 14.95 -0.42 -40.23
C VAL A 517 16.28 -0.48 -40.96
N GLU A 518 16.63 -1.61 -41.59
CA GLU A 518 17.81 -1.72 -42.43
C GLU A 518 17.78 -0.71 -43.59
N GLN A 519 16.63 -0.53 -44.24
CA GLN A 519 16.46 0.52 -45.27
C GLN A 519 16.63 1.93 -44.70
N LEU A 520 16.08 2.22 -43.52
CA LEU A 520 16.26 3.52 -42.85
C LEU A 520 17.73 3.78 -42.49
N ILE A 521 18.47 2.76 -42.06
CA ILE A 521 19.92 2.87 -41.80
C ILE A 521 20.68 3.17 -43.09
N ILE A 522 20.34 2.52 -44.22
CA ILE A 522 20.99 2.81 -45.50
C ILE A 522 20.77 4.28 -45.91
N GLN A 523 19.55 4.79 -45.75
CA GLN A 523 19.18 6.14 -46.14
C GLN A 523 19.78 7.20 -45.18
N HIS A 524 19.57 7.02 -43.88
CA HIS A 524 19.78 8.05 -42.85
C HIS A 524 20.81 7.67 -41.78
N GLY A 525 21.21 6.40 -41.69
CA GLY A 525 22.16 5.92 -40.68
C GLY A 525 23.57 6.47 -40.91
N ARG A 526 24.09 7.18 -39.92
CA ARG A 526 25.41 7.85 -39.94
C ARG A 526 26.21 7.60 -38.67
N ASP A 527 25.56 7.18 -37.60
CA ASP A 527 26.22 6.84 -36.33
C ASP A 527 26.54 5.33 -36.27
N PRO A 528 27.67 4.92 -35.70
CA PRO A 528 28.02 3.51 -35.46
C PRO A 528 26.95 2.73 -34.70
N MET A 529 26.23 3.40 -33.80
CA MET A 529 25.18 2.77 -32.99
C MET A 529 23.94 2.42 -33.81
N ASP A 530 23.73 3.06 -34.97
CA ASP A 530 22.57 2.82 -35.83
C ASP A 530 22.50 1.35 -36.25
N SER A 531 23.65 0.72 -36.50
CA SER A 531 23.71 -0.66 -36.96
C SER A 531 23.28 -1.67 -35.88
N PHE A 532 23.49 -1.34 -34.60
CA PHE A 532 23.05 -2.16 -33.46
C PHE A 532 21.53 -2.09 -33.24
N ALA A 533 20.82 -1.21 -33.96
CA ALA A 533 19.35 -1.24 -34.03
C ALA A 533 18.84 -2.56 -34.63
N LEU A 534 19.64 -3.28 -35.43
CA LEU A 534 19.25 -4.53 -36.07
C LEU A 534 19.37 -5.76 -35.16
N LEU A 535 19.91 -5.62 -33.96
CA LEU A 535 20.02 -6.72 -33.01
C LEU A 535 18.64 -7.27 -32.62
N GLU A 536 18.58 -8.57 -32.31
CA GLU A 536 17.31 -9.26 -32.07
C GLU A 536 16.55 -8.76 -30.83
N ASP A 537 17.24 -8.15 -29.87
CA ASP A 537 16.68 -7.64 -28.63
C ASP A 537 15.86 -6.33 -28.79
N LYS A 538 15.84 -5.76 -30.00
CA LYS A 538 15.18 -4.49 -30.28
C LYS A 538 13.69 -4.61 -30.60
N ARG A 539 12.99 -3.52 -30.28
CA ARG A 539 11.65 -3.14 -30.73
C ARG A 539 11.77 -1.81 -31.43
N TYR A 540 10.84 -1.53 -32.33
CA TYR A 540 10.86 -0.30 -33.11
C TYR A 540 9.64 0.56 -32.82
N PHE A 541 9.86 1.87 -32.78
CA PHE A 541 8.82 2.87 -32.87
C PHE A 541 9.04 3.67 -34.14
N PHE A 542 8.13 3.55 -35.10
CA PHE A 542 8.19 4.25 -36.37
C PHE A 542 7.45 5.59 -36.28
N SER A 543 7.92 6.57 -37.06
CA SER A 543 7.17 7.81 -37.31
C SER A 543 5.85 7.52 -38.04
N GLY A 544 4.89 8.44 -37.98
CA GLY A 544 3.56 8.23 -38.60
C GLY A 544 3.59 8.07 -40.12
N ASP A 545 4.61 8.63 -40.77
CA ASP A 545 4.94 8.54 -42.19
C ASP A 545 6.01 7.47 -42.50
N SER A 546 6.46 6.70 -41.50
CA SER A 546 7.50 5.66 -41.62
C SER A 546 8.86 6.13 -42.14
N SER A 547 9.14 7.44 -42.17
CA SER A 547 10.42 8.05 -42.57
C SER A 547 11.51 7.98 -41.50
N GLY A 548 11.17 7.53 -40.29
CA GLY A 548 12.11 7.42 -39.19
C GLY A 548 11.74 6.37 -38.16
N CYS A 549 12.73 5.90 -37.40
CA CYS A 549 12.50 4.95 -36.32
C CYS A 549 13.35 5.23 -35.07
N ILE A 550 12.89 4.70 -33.94
CA ILE A 550 13.65 4.59 -32.69
C ILE A 550 13.69 3.11 -32.31
N ALA A 551 14.89 2.55 -32.21
CA ALA A 551 15.11 1.21 -31.69
C ALA A 551 15.22 1.24 -30.17
N TYR A 552 14.46 0.42 -29.47
CA TYR A 552 14.43 0.39 -28.01
C TYR A 552 14.24 -1.02 -27.45
N ALA A 553 14.65 -1.22 -26.20
CA ALA A 553 14.37 -2.41 -25.41
C ALA A 553 13.54 -2.04 -24.17
N LEU A 554 12.75 -2.99 -23.67
CA LEU A 554 11.93 -2.79 -22.49
C LEU A 554 12.52 -3.50 -21.27
N TRP A 555 12.73 -2.72 -20.21
CA TRP A 555 12.98 -3.27 -18.88
C TRP A 555 11.94 -2.74 -17.89
N ARG A 556 11.00 -3.62 -17.49
CA ARG A 556 9.82 -3.27 -16.68
C ARG A 556 8.99 -2.17 -17.35
N LYS A 557 8.99 -0.95 -16.81
CA LYS A 557 8.30 0.22 -17.36
C LYS A 557 9.25 1.17 -18.10
N TYR A 558 10.52 0.84 -18.25
CA TYR A 558 11.51 1.71 -18.88
C TYR A 558 11.70 1.27 -20.34
N ALA A 559 11.44 2.19 -21.26
CA ALA A 559 11.74 2.02 -22.68
C ALA A 559 13.09 2.67 -22.95
N VAL A 560 14.13 1.84 -22.99
CA VAL A 560 15.51 2.27 -23.22
C VAL A 560 15.75 2.27 -24.73
N ALA A 561 15.70 3.45 -25.32
CA ALA A 561 16.08 3.70 -26.70
C ALA A 561 17.60 3.68 -26.84
N LEU A 562 18.07 3.04 -27.91
CA LEU A 562 19.47 3.00 -28.28
C LEU A 562 19.77 4.19 -29.20
N ALA A 563 20.73 5.02 -28.78
CA ALA A 563 21.21 6.20 -29.49
C ALA A 563 20.10 7.19 -29.90
N ASP A 564 20.39 7.98 -30.93
CA ASP A 564 19.46 8.95 -31.52
C ASP A 564 18.46 8.27 -32.47
N PRO A 565 17.34 8.94 -32.82
CA PRO A 565 16.43 8.42 -33.84
C PRO A 565 17.10 8.30 -35.23
N ILE A 566 16.84 7.20 -35.92
CA ILE A 566 17.30 6.95 -37.29
C ILE A 566 16.26 7.57 -38.24
N CYS A 567 16.50 8.82 -38.66
CA CYS A 567 15.61 9.61 -39.51
C CYS A 567 16.37 10.80 -40.14
N PRO A 568 15.75 11.57 -41.05
CA PRO A 568 16.24 12.90 -41.43
C PRO A 568 16.47 13.79 -40.20
N GLU A 569 17.52 14.62 -40.22
CA GLU A 569 17.91 15.39 -39.03
C GLU A 569 16.80 16.35 -38.58
N GLU A 570 16.05 16.92 -39.52
CA GLU A 570 14.94 17.83 -39.28
C GLU A 570 13.76 17.15 -38.58
N ALA A 571 13.63 15.83 -38.73
CA ALA A 571 12.55 15.04 -38.13
C ALA A 571 12.87 14.55 -36.71
N ARG A 572 14.14 14.57 -36.28
CA ARG A 572 14.58 14.07 -34.95
C ARG A 572 13.80 14.68 -33.78
N PRO A 573 13.61 16.01 -33.67
CA PRO A 573 12.92 16.60 -32.52
C PRO A 573 11.46 16.12 -32.41
N GLY A 574 10.78 16.03 -33.55
CA GLY A 574 9.41 15.51 -33.64
C GLY A 574 9.33 14.04 -33.21
N LEU A 575 10.28 13.22 -33.65
CA LEU A 575 10.29 11.78 -33.35
C LEU A 575 10.63 11.49 -31.87
N ILE A 576 11.54 12.25 -31.25
CA ILE A 576 11.81 12.20 -29.80
C ILE A 576 10.53 12.50 -29.01
N SER A 577 9.82 13.57 -29.37
CA SER A 577 8.56 13.96 -28.72
C SER A 577 7.47 12.90 -28.92
N ALA A 578 7.32 12.39 -30.15
CA ALA A 578 6.34 11.35 -30.49
C ALA A 578 6.59 10.05 -29.70
N PHE A 579 7.85 9.63 -29.56
CA PHE A 579 8.21 8.46 -28.77
C PHE A 579 7.96 8.68 -27.27
N ALA A 580 8.27 9.86 -26.75
CA ALA A 580 7.99 10.20 -25.36
C ALA A 580 6.48 10.19 -25.07
N GLN A 581 5.65 10.67 -26.00
CA GLN A 581 4.19 10.60 -25.91
C GLN A 581 3.67 9.16 -26.03
N TYR A 582 4.25 8.36 -26.93
CA TYR A 582 3.95 6.94 -27.05
C TYR A 582 4.23 6.20 -25.74
N CYS A 583 5.40 6.40 -25.13
CA CYS A 583 5.75 5.85 -23.83
C CYS A 583 4.77 6.28 -22.73
N ALA A 584 4.39 7.57 -22.68
CA ALA A 584 3.43 8.07 -21.71
C ALA A 584 2.05 7.38 -21.83
N ARG A 585 1.57 7.11 -23.06
CA ARG A 585 0.33 6.35 -23.29
C ARG A 585 0.41 4.90 -22.83
N GLN A 586 1.60 4.31 -22.75
CA GLN A 586 1.82 2.94 -22.24
C GLN A 586 2.13 2.89 -20.74
N ASP A 587 2.19 4.04 -20.04
CA ASP A 587 2.72 4.15 -18.67
C ASP A 587 4.18 3.67 -18.58
N TRP A 588 4.95 3.99 -19.62
CA TRP A 588 6.39 3.76 -19.70
C TRP A 588 7.18 5.05 -19.54
N GLU A 589 8.39 4.92 -19.01
CA GLU A 589 9.39 5.98 -18.92
C GLU A 589 10.38 5.85 -20.09
N PRO A 590 10.46 6.86 -20.98
CA PRO A 590 11.47 6.88 -22.02
C PRO A 590 12.85 7.20 -21.43
N VAL A 591 13.85 6.47 -21.90
CA VAL A 591 15.28 6.68 -21.61
C VAL A 591 16.03 6.57 -22.92
N PHE A 592 16.87 7.53 -23.28
CA PHE A 592 17.75 7.43 -24.44
C PHE A 592 19.18 7.22 -23.96
N TYR A 593 19.79 6.12 -24.37
CA TYR A 593 21.14 5.73 -23.97
C TYR A 593 22.09 5.84 -25.15
N CYS A 594 23.27 6.44 -24.93
CA CYS A 594 24.27 6.72 -25.97
C CYS A 594 23.83 7.72 -27.05
N ALA A 595 22.99 8.70 -26.70
CA ALA A 595 22.68 9.84 -27.57
C ALA A 595 23.96 10.62 -27.92
N HIS A 596 24.10 11.03 -29.18
CA HIS A 596 25.28 11.75 -29.67
C HIS A 596 25.31 13.19 -29.14
N VAL A 597 26.52 13.71 -28.90
CA VAL A 597 26.74 15.07 -28.36
C VAL A 597 26.01 16.16 -29.15
N ASN A 598 25.96 16.05 -30.47
CA ASN A 598 25.32 17.05 -31.35
C ASN A 598 23.80 17.15 -31.16
N ASN A 599 23.16 16.12 -30.63
CA ASN A 599 21.71 16.09 -30.42
C ASN A 599 21.31 16.46 -28.98
N ARG A 600 22.27 16.83 -28.13
CA ARG A 600 22.05 17.13 -26.71
C ARG A 600 20.92 18.14 -26.48
N SER A 601 20.92 19.25 -27.23
CA SER A 601 19.92 20.32 -27.11
C SER A 601 18.51 19.82 -27.40
N LEU A 602 18.35 18.90 -28.36
CA LEU A 602 17.05 18.36 -28.74
C LEU A 602 16.36 17.64 -27.56
N TYR A 603 17.15 16.94 -26.74
CA TYR A 603 16.63 16.26 -25.55
C TYR A 603 16.30 17.25 -24.42
N GLU A 604 17.14 18.26 -24.20
CA GLU A 604 16.91 19.32 -23.21
C GLU A 604 15.62 20.09 -23.53
N GLU A 605 15.42 20.46 -24.81
CA GLU A 605 14.21 21.10 -25.33
C GLU A 605 12.96 20.20 -25.19
N ALA A 606 13.12 18.88 -25.36
CA ALA A 606 12.07 17.90 -25.11
C ALA A 606 11.80 17.65 -23.61
N GLY A 607 12.49 18.35 -22.70
CA GLY A 607 12.29 18.31 -21.26
C GLY A 607 12.94 17.12 -20.56
N PHE A 608 14.01 16.58 -21.13
CA PHE A 608 14.86 15.56 -20.50
C PHE A 608 16.03 16.20 -19.73
N VAL A 609 16.48 15.51 -18.70
CA VAL A 609 17.80 15.72 -18.09
C VAL A 609 18.79 14.89 -18.88
N ILE A 610 19.93 15.46 -19.24
CA ILE A 610 20.96 14.81 -20.02
C ILE A 610 22.27 14.75 -19.24
N VAL A 611 22.92 13.58 -19.25
CA VAL A 611 24.14 13.33 -18.50
C VAL A 611 25.12 12.55 -19.37
N LYS A 612 26.40 12.95 -19.40
CA LYS A 612 27.44 12.25 -20.16
C LYS A 612 27.70 10.88 -19.53
N VAL A 613 27.67 9.82 -20.35
CA VAL A 613 27.88 8.43 -19.89
C VAL A 613 29.11 7.77 -20.49
N GLY A 614 29.66 8.34 -21.56
CA GLY A 614 30.88 7.84 -22.17
C GLY A 614 31.26 8.64 -23.41
N GLU A 615 32.19 8.09 -24.18
CA GLU A 615 32.61 8.64 -25.46
C GLU A 615 32.89 7.51 -26.44
N ASP A 616 32.60 7.74 -27.72
CA ASP A 616 32.98 6.87 -28.81
C ASP A 616 34.36 7.25 -29.34
N ALA A 617 35.20 6.25 -29.63
CA ALA A 617 36.57 6.46 -30.10
C ALA A 617 36.61 6.41 -31.63
N ARG A 618 36.69 7.56 -32.28
CA ARG A 618 36.71 7.71 -33.74
C ARG A 618 38.11 7.90 -34.30
N LEU A 619 38.34 7.30 -35.46
CA LEU A 619 39.56 7.44 -36.24
C LEU A 619 39.17 7.77 -37.68
N ASP A 620 39.87 8.73 -38.27
CA ASP A 620 39.92 8.88 -39.72
C ASP A 620 40.91 7.84 -40.27
N ALA A 621 40.43 7.01 -41.19
CA ALA A 621 41.23 5.93 -41.75
C ALA A 621 42.42 6.45 -42.56
N ALA A 622 42.28 7.57 -43.28
CA ALA A 622 43.34 8.15 -44.11
C ALA A 622 44.46 8.76 -43.25
N ASP A 623 44.09 9.37 -42.12
CA ASP A 623 45.04 10.02 -41.21
C ASP A 623 45.74 9.04 -40.25
N PHE A 624 45.21 7.83 -40.08
CA PHE A 624 45.81 6.84 -39.18
C PHE A 624 47.14 6.28 -39.74
N LYS A 625 48.26 6.82 -39.26
CA LYS A 625 49.62 6.38 -39.60
C LYS A 625 50.39 6.01 -38.34
N LEU A 626 51.11 4.88 -38.37
CA LEU A 626 51.95 4.42 -37.25
C LEU A 626 53.29 5.17 -37.18
N GLU A 627 53.28 6.50 -37.32
CA GLU A 627 54.47 7.34 -37.36
C GLU A 627 54.61 8.17 -36.08
N GLY A 628 55.83 8.57 -35.71
CA GLY A 628 56.08 9.35 -34.49
C GLY A 628 56.04 8.56 -33.18
N GLY A 629 56.38 9.21 -32.07
CA GLY A 629 56.56 8.55 -30.76
C GLY A 629 55.28 8.03 -30.11
N LYS A 630 54.13 8.69 -30.37
CA LYS A 630 52.83 8.35 -29.73
C LYS A 630 52.31 6.94 -30.10
N PHE A 631 52.71 6.41 -31.25
CA PHE A 631 52.31 5.08 -31.75
C PHE A 631 53.35 3.99 -31.50
N GLN A 632 54.40 4.26 -30.69
CA GLN A 632 55.48 3.30 -30.44
C GLN A 632 54.98 1.94 -29.93
N ASN A 633 54.02 1.94 -29.01
CA ASN A 633 53.46 0.70 -28.45
C ASN A 633 52.81 -0.17 -29.54
N LEU A 634 52.03 0.44 -30.43
CA LEU A 634 51.37 -0.26 -31.54
C LEU A 634 52.37 -0.77 -32.57
N ARG A 635 53.42 0.00 -32.90
CA ARG A 635 54.53 -0.47 -33.76
C ARG A 635 55.26 -1.67 -33.14
N THR A 636 55.59 -1.59 -31.85
CA THR A 636 56.28 -2.68 -31.15
C THR A 636 55.43 -3.95 -31.15
N ALA A 637 54.12 -3.85 -30.86
CA ALA A 637 53.19 -4.97 -30.90
C ALA A 637 53.11 -5.59 -32.32
N ARG A 638 52.96 -4.76 -33.37
CA ARG A 638 52.92 -5.20 -34.77
C ARG A 638 54.21 -5.92 -35.20
N ASN A 639 55.37 -5.35 -34.87
CA ASN A 639 56.66 -5.94 -35.22
C ASN A 639 56.92 -7.25 -34.49
N LYS A 640 56.54 -7.33 -33.21
CA LYS A 640 56.64 -8.57 -32.41
C LYS A 640 55.73 -9.66 -32.97
N ALA A 641 54.48 -9.34 -33.31
CA ALA A 641 53.53 -10.27 -33.91
C ALA A 641 54.06 -10.84 -35.24
N ARG A 642 54.56 -9.97 -36.14
CA ARG A 642 55.16 -10.39 -37.41
C ARG A 642 56.43 -11.23 -37.23
N LYS A 643 57.30 -10.88 -36.29
CA LYS A 643 58.50 -11.67 -35.95
C LYS A 643 58.13 -13.08 -35.46
N ASN A 644 57.01 -13.20 -34.76
CA ASN A 644 56.48 -14.48 -34.29
C ASN A 644 55.66 -15.24 -35.36
N GLY A 645 55.65 -14.76 -36.62
CA GLY A 645 54.96 -15.41 -37.73
C GLY A 645 53.43 -15.32 -37.69
N LEU A 646 52.87 -14.38 -36.92
CA LEU A 646 51.42 -14.15 -36.90
C LEU A 646 50.97 -13.47 -38.20
N THR A 647 49.83 -13.92 -38.72
CA THR A 647 49.25 -13.43 -39.98
C THR A 647 47.84 -12.90 -39.77
N TYR A 648 47.50 -11.83 -40.47
CA TYR A 648 46.14 -11.27 -40.51
C TYR A 648 45.36 -11.87 -41.68
N GLN A 649 44.08 -12.17 -41.45
CA GLN A 649 43.15 -12.58 -42.49
C GLN A 649 41.80 -11.88 -42.30
N TRP A 650 41.27 -11.30 -43.37
CA TRP A 650 39.85 -10.98 -43.47
C TRP A 650 39.10 -12.23 -43.93
N TYR A 651 38.07 -12.62 -43.18
CA TYR A 651 37.22 -13.75 -43.55
C TYR A 651 35.78 -13.29 -43.67
N ASP A 652 35.18 -13.54 -44.82
CA ASP A 652 33.75 -13.63 -45.04
C ASP A 652 33.46 -14.97 -45.72
N ALA A 653 32.19 -15.39 -45.84
CA ALA A 653 31.85 -16.69 -46.40
C ALA A 653 32.03 -16.80 -47.93
N THR A 654 32.78 -15.88 -48.55
CA THR A 654 32.98 -15.81 -50.00
C THR A 654 34.28 -16.53 -50.39
N PRO A 655 34.27 -17.44 -51.38
CA PRO A 655 33.13 -17.91 -52.17
C PRO A 655 32.28 -18.99 -51.47
N ALA A 656 32.81 -19.64 -50.41
CA ALA A 656 32.08 -20.63 -49.63
C ALA A 656 32.51 -20.60 -48.15
N PRO A 657 31.65 -21.08 -47.22
CA PRO A 657 32.00 -21.21 -45.81
C PRO A 657 33.22 -22.11 -45.56
N ASP A 658 34.09 -21.72 -44.62
CA ASP A 658 35.20 -22.54 -44.12
C ASP A 658 34.81 -23.06 -42.73
N HIS A 659 34.24 -24.26 -42.70
CA HIS A 659 33.72 -24.84 -41.45
C HIS A 659 34.82 -25.12 -40.41
N GLY A 660 36.07 -25.34 -40.82
CA GLY A 660 37.18 -25.54 -39.90
C GLY A 660 37.56 -24.24 -39.19
N LEU A 661 37.59 -23.13 -39.93
CA LEU A 661 37.79 -21.79 -39.39
C LEU A 661 36.62 -21.38 -38.48
N GLU A 662 35.37 -21.58 -38.92
CA GLU A 662 34.17 -21.27 -38.14
C GLU A 662 34.13 -22.01 -36.80
N ALA A 663 34.50 -23.29 -36.79
CA ALA A 663 34.61 -24.08 -35.56
C ALA A 663 35.68 -23.52 -34.61
N GLN A 664 36.82 -23.06 -35.13
CA GLN A 664 37.86 -22.41 -34.31
C GLN A 664 37.38 -21.08 -33.72
N LEU A 665 36.64 -20.27 -34.48
CA LEU A 665 36.04 -19.02 -33.98
C LEU A 665 35.04 -19.30 -32.86
N GLN A 666 34.17 -20.29 -33.04
CA GLN A 666 33.19 -20.68 -32.05
C GLN A 666 33.85 -21.18 -30.76
N LEU A 667 34.86 -22.03 -30.85
CA LEU A 667 35.63 -22.51 -29.69
C LEU A 667 36.35 -21.37 -28.96
N LEU A 668 37.01 -20.47 -29.70
CA LEU A 668 37.68 -19.32 -29.10
C LEU A 668 36.67 -18.39 -28.39
N SER A 669 35.52 -18.17 -29.02
CA SER A 669 34.42 -17.38 -28.48
C SER A 669 33.84 -17.99 -27.19
N GLN A 670 33.62 -19.30 -27.17
CA GLN A 670 33.12 -20.03 -26.01
C GLN A 670 34.12 -20.00 -24.84
N ASN A 671 35.40 -20.32 -25.10
CA ASN A 671 36.44 -20.29 -24.07
C ASN A 671 36.60 -18.88 -23.47
N TRP A 672 36.51 -17.84 -24.30
CA TRP A 672 36.57 -16.46 -23.82
C TRP A 672 35.39 -16.12 -22.89
N LEU A 673 34.18 -16.61 -23.20
CA LEU A 673 32.99 -16.41 -22.37
C LEU A 673 33.05 -17.16 -21.04
N GLU A 674 33.60 -18.39 -21.03
CA GLU A 674 33.76 -19.19 -19.80
C GLU A 674 34.64 -18.47 -18.77
N ASN A 675 35.63 -17.70 -19.23
CA ASN A 675 36.51 -16.91 -18.38
C ASN A 675 35.94 -15.52 -18.03
N LYS A 676 34.70 -15.19 -18.43
CA LYS A 676 34.04 -13.90 -18.17
C LYS A 676 32.80 -14.03 -17.30
N HIS A 677 32.75 -13.25 -16.22
CA HIS A 677 31.57 -13.17 -15.36
C HIS A 677 30.40 -12.45 -16.06
N GLY A 678 29.23 -13.09 -16.15
CA GLY A 678 27.98 -12.45 -16.61
C GLY A 678 27.41 -12.94 -17.96
N GLY A 679 28.13 -13.80 -18.69
CA GLY A 679 27.69 -14.35 -19.98
C GLY A 679 27.62 -13.32 -21.12
N GLU A 680 27.00 -13.71 -22.24
CA GLU A 680 26.79 -12.81 -23.39
C GLU A 680 25.90 -11.62 -23.01
N MET A 681 26.26 -10.44 -23.50
CA MET A 681 25.47 -9.20 -23.36
C MET A 681 24.82 -8.84 -24.70
N THR A 682 23.89 -7.89 -24.66
CA THR A 682 23.20 -7.37 -25.85
C THR A 682 22.93 -5.86 -25.68
N PHE A 683 22.02 -5.30 -26.47
CA PHE A 683 21.63 -3.90 -26.49
C PHE A 683 22.52 -2.98 -27.33
N ASP A 684 23.64 -2.50 -26.83
CA ASP A 684 24.62 -1.72 -27.60
C ASP A 684 25.85 -2.58 -28.00
N LEU A 685 25.75 -3.89 -27.80
CA LEU A 685 26.78 -4.90 -28.03
C LEU A 685 26.19 -6.06 -28.82
N GLY A 686 26.93 -6.53 -29.82
CA GLY A 686 26.58 -7.76 -30.53
C GLY A 686 26.89 -9.00 -29.70
N SER A 687 26.42 -10.14 -30.21
CA SER A 687 26.74 -11.48 -29.71
C SER A 687 27.43 -12.29 -30.80
N PHE A 688 28.13 -13.36 -30.42
CA PHE A 688 28.74 -14.23 -31.41
C PHE A 688 27.68 -14.91 -32.29
N ASP A 689 27.67 -14.58 -33.58
CA ASP A 689 26.76 -15.13 -34.57
C ASP A 689 27.51 -15.44 -35.88
N LEU A 690 27.59 -16.73 -36.20
CA LEU A 690 28.23 -17.21 -37.43
C LEU A 690 27.53 -16.71 -38.69
N GLN A 691 26.20 -16.57 -38.69
CA GLN A 691 25.47 -16.08 -39.86
C GLN A 691 25.84 -14.62 -40.14
N MET A 692 25.93 -13.79 -39.11
CA MET A 692 26.40 -12.41 -39.27
C MET A 692 27.86 -12.34 -39.72
N ILE A 693 28.74 -13.17 -39.16
CA ILE A 693 30.15 -13.25 -39.58
C ILE A 693 30.26 -13.63 -41.06
N ARG A 694 29.49 -14.62 -41.52
CA ARG A 694 29.46 -15.04 -42.92
C ARG A 694 29.07 -13.92 -43.87
N GLN A 695 28.14 -13.04 -43.45
CA GLN A 695 27.60 -11.96 -44.27
C GLN A 695 28.45 -10.68 -44.26
N ARG A 696 29.07 -10.34 -43.12
CA ARG A 696 29.71 -9.03 -42.90
C ARG A 696 31.21 -9.08 -42.73
N GLY A 697 31.73 -10.28 -42.52
CA GLY A 697 33.14 -10.56 -42.33
C GLY A 697 33.63 -10.36 -40.90
N VAL A 698 34.84 -10.87 -40.67
CA VAL A 698 35.54 -10.87 -39.39
C VAL A 698 37.04 -10.74 -39.64
N SER A 699 37.71 -9.94 -38.81
CA SER A 699 39.17 -9.88 -38.77
C SER A 699 39.71 -11.01 -37.91
N ILE A 700 40.72 -11.74 -38.40
CA ILE A 700 41.29 -12.91 -37.74
C ILE A 700 42.82 -12.77 -37.68
N VAL A 701 43.41 -13.21 -36.57
CA VAL A 701 44.86 -13.46 -36.50
C VAL A 701 45.12 -14.95 -36.34
N ARG A 702 46.00 -15.49 -37.19
CA ARG A 702 46.48 -16.87 -37.16
C ARG A 702 47.94 -16.95 -36.77
N ASN A 703 48.29 -18.01 -36.07
CA ASN A 703 49.68 -18.38 -35.82
C ASN A 703 50.28 -19.21 -36.98
N PRO A 704 51.60 -19.49 -36.97
CA PRO A 704 52.24 -20.30 -38.01
C PRO A 704 51.65 -21.71 -38.19
N GLU A 705 51.08 -22.28 -37.13
CA GLU A 705 50.42 -23.60 -37.16
C GLU A 705 48.97 -23.53 -37.69
N GLY A 706 48.48 -22.35 -38.10
CA GLY A 706 47.14 -22.16 -38.64
C GLY A 706 46.01 -22.03 -37.61
N ARG A 707 46.35 -21.95 -36.31
CA ARG A 707 45.39 -21.76 -35.21
C ARG A 707 45.00 -20.29 -35.08
N ILE A 708 43.71 -20.04 -34.84
CA ILE A 708 43.19 -18.70 -34.54
C ILE A 708 43.56 -18.28 -33.11
N GLU A 709 44.24 -17.14 -33.00
CA GLU A 709 44.67 -16.53 -31.74
C GLU A 709 43.71 -15.44 -31.26
N ALA A 710 43.13 -14.67 -32.19
CA ALA A 710 42.17 -13.62 -31.91
C ALA A 710 41.26 -13.34 -33.12
N PHE A 711 40.07 -12.82 -32.85
CA PHE A 711 39.18 -12.27 -33.87
C PHE A 711 38.50 -10.97 -33.41
N ALA A 712 38.07 -10.16 -34.38
CA ALA A 712 37.17 -9.05 -34.14
C ALA A 712 36.09 -8.89 -35.22
N THR A 713 34.86 -8.55 -34.79
CA THR A 713 33.73 -8.27 -35.69
C THR A 713 33.54 -6.77 -35.89
N TRP A 714 33.04 -6.40 -37.07
CA TRP A 714 32.91 -5.01 -37.47
C TRP A 714 31.56 -4.72 -38.12
N TRP A 715 30.82 -3.76 -37.61
CA TRP A 715 29.57 -3.31 -38.19
C TRP A 715 29.80 -2.22 -39.23
N PRO A 716 29.25 -2.35 -40.46
CA PRO A 716 29.22 -1.22 -41.39
C PRO A 716 28.29 -0.13 -40.87
N TYR A 717 28.68 1.13 -41.07
CA TYR A 717 27.80 2.30 -40.92
C TYR A 717 28.14 3.34 -42.00
N ALA A 718 27.41 4.45 -42.06
CA ALA A 718 27.62 5.53 -43.03
C ALA A 718 27.73 5.01 -44.47
N GLN A 719 26.77 4.17 -44.89
CA GLN A 719 26.71 3.56 -46.22
C GLN A 719 27.95 2.70 -46.56
N GLY A 720 28.55 2.06 -45.56
CA GLY A 720 29.72 1.20 -45.73
C GLY A 720 31.06 1.93 -45.71
N LYS A 721 31.06 3.27 -45.69
CA LYS A 721 32.26 4.10 -45.51
C LYS A 721 32.77 4.10 -44.07
N GLY A 722 31.98 3.59 -43.13
CA GLY A 722 32.32 3.44 -41.72
C GLY A 722 32.42 1.99 -41.27
N ARG A 723 33.38 1.67 -40.39
CA ARG A 723 33.46 0.38 -39.66
C ARG A 723 33.47 0.59 -38.15
N CYS A 724 32.53 -0.02 -37.44
CA CYS A 724 32.45 0.01 -35.98
C CYS A 724 32.90 -1.33 -35.39
N LEU A 725 33.90 -1.30 -34.52
CA LEU A 725 34.33 -2.45 -33.75
C LEU A 725 33.24 -2.87 -32.76
N ASP A 726 32.93 -4.17 -32.73
CA ASP A 726 31.93 -4.75 -31.83
C ASP A 726 32.57 -5.79 -30.91
N LEU A 727 32.76 -7.02 -31.39
CA LEU A 727 33.42 -8.05 -30.60
C LEU A 727 34.92 -8.01 -30.79
N MET A 728 35.66 -8.20 -29.69
CA MET A 728 37.10 -8.49 -29.69
C MET A 728 37.37 -9.64 -28.74
N ARG A 729 37.67 -10.82 -29.27
CA ARG A 729 37.94 -12.02 -28.48
C ARG A 729 39.27 -12.62 -28.87
N GLY A 730 40.06 -12.99 -27.87
CA GLY A 730 41.38 -13.56 -28.06
C GLY A 730 41.79 -14.39 -26.86
N ARG A 731 42.83 -15.20 -27.02
CA ARG A 731 43.38 -16.02 -25.93
C ARG A 731 44.05 -15.13 -24.87
N GLU A 732 44.06 -15.58 -23.62
CA GLU A 732 44.57 -14.80 -22.48
C GLU A 732 46.05 -14.39 -22.63
N ASP A 733 46.82 -15.20 -23.36
CA ASP A 733 48.28 -15.12 -23.40
C ASP A 733 48.82 -14.03 -24.35
N VAL A 734 47.94 -13.31 -25.08
CA VAL A 734 48.39 -12.50 -26.22
C VAL A 734 47.67 -11.14 -26.37
N ARG A 735 47.75 -10.27 -25.36
CA ARG A 735 47.26 -8.88 -25.45
C ARG A 735 47.81 -8.11 -26.66
N ASP A 736 49.10 -8.29 -26.97
CA ASP A 736 49.76 -7.64 -28.12
C ASP A 736 49.15 -8.08 -29.47
N VAL A 737 48.48 -9.25 -29.52
CA VAL A 737 47.84 -9.76 -30.74
C VAL A 737 46.56 -9.01 -31.06
N MET A 738 45.82 -8.55 -30.05
CA MET A 738 44.64 -7.71 -30.31
C MET A 738 45.05 -6.39 -30.96
N ASP A 739 46.20 -5.84 -30.57
CA ASP A 739 46.74 -4.62 -31.17
C ASP A 739 47.20 -4.84 -32.60
N PHE A 740 47.89 -5.95 -32.84
CA PHE A 740 48.22 -6.38 -34.19
C PHE A 740 46.95 -6.54 -35.06
N LEU A 741 45.92 -7.22 -34.53
CA LEU A 741 44.67 -7.47 -35.23
C LEU A 741 43.97 -6.17 -35.64
N ILE A 742 43.79 -5.23 -34.71
CA ILE A 742 43.11 -3.96 -34.99
C ILE A 742 43.92 -3.12 -35.98
N VAL A 743 45.24 -3.05 -35.81
CA VAL A 743 46.11 -2.29 -36.73
C VAL A 743 46.06 -2.85 -38.16
N GLU A 744 46.16 -4.17 -38.32
CA GLU A 744 46.06 -4.79 -39.66
C GLU A 744 44.64 -4.68 -40.22
N ALA A 745 43.59 -4.71 -39.38
CA ALA A 745 42.21 -4.47 -39.82
C ALA A 745 42.02 -3.04 -40.35
N ILE A 746 42.57 -2.02 -39.67
CA ILE A 746 42.54 -0.64 -40.14
C ILE A 746 43.24 -0.52 -41.49
N ASP A 747 44.43 -1.14 -41.64
CA ASP A 747 45.15 -1.12 -42.92
C ASP A 747 44.39 -1.86 -44.03
N HIS A 748 43.70 -2.96 -43.72
CA HIS A 748 42.80 -3.64 -44.65
C HIS A 748 41.61 -2.75 -45.04
N PHE A 749 40.98 -2.05 -44.10
CA PHE A 749 39.84 -1.17 -44.41
C PHE A 749 40.23 0.03 -45.27
N LYS A 750 41.46 0.53 -45.17
CA LYS A 750 41.98 1.53 -46.12
C LYS A 750 41.97 1.02 -47.56
N THR A 751 42.26 -0.26 -47.79
CA THR A 751 42.22 -0.83 -49.16
C THR A 751 40.80 -0.96 -49.70
N LEU A 752 39.80 -0.97 -48.81
CA LEU A 752 38.37 -0.97 -49.14
C LEU A 752 37.76 0.43 -49.19
N ALA A 753 38.58 1.49 -49.16
CA ALA A 753 38.13 2.88 -49.14
C ALA A 753 37.16 3.23 -47.99
N VAL A 754 37.30 2.57 -46.84
CA VAL A 754 36.64 2.98 -45.60
C VAL A 754 37.27 4.28 -45.13
N GLU A 755 36.43 5.26 -44.80
CA GLU A 755 36.84 6.60 -44.38
C GLU A 755 36.88 6.71 -42.85
N GLN A 756 35.94 6.07 -42.16
CA GLN A 756 35.75 6.25 -40.72
C GLN A 756 35.81 4.93 -39.95
N ILE A 757 36.56 4.90 -38.85
CA ILE A 757 36.62 3.75 -37.94
C ILE A 757 36.15 4.18 -36.56
N SER A 758 35.19 3.46 -36.00
CA SER A 758 34.84 3.54 -34.58
C SER A 758 35.42 2.33 -33.88
N LEU A 759 36.16 2.55 -32.79
CA LEU A 759 36.57 1.49 -31.88
C LEU A 759 35.47 1.15 -30.86
N GLY A 760 34.28 1.71 -31.01
CA GLY A 760 33.12 1.57 -30.13
C GLY A 760 33.17 2.46 -28.89
N ASN A 761 32.08 2.47 -28.13
CA ASN A 761 31.93 3.29 -26.92
C ASN A 761 32.92 2.89 -25.80
N ALA A 762 33.42 3.89 -25.09
CA ALA A 762 34.17 3.78 -23.85
C ALA A 762 33.39 4.53 -22.74
N PRO A 763 32.69 3.81 -21.87
CA PRO A 763 31.99 4.41 -20.73
C PRO A 763 32.95 5.21 -19.84
N LEU A 764 32.46 6.33 -19.29
CA LEU A 764 33.20 7.27 -18.42
C LEU A 764 34.46 7.93 -19.00
N ALA A 765 34.73 7.79 -20.29
CA ALA A 765 35.77 8.54 -20.98
C ALA A 765 35.55 10.06 -20.78
N ASN A 766 36.54 10.74 -20.17
CA ASN A 766 36.52 12.17 -19.90
C ASN A 766 35.20 12.68 -19.28
N VAL A 767 34.60 11.90 -18.38
CA VAL A 767 33.54 12.38 -17.50
C VAL A 767 34.26 12.98 -16.30
N GLU A 768 34.20 14.30 -16.16
CA GLU A 768 34.74 15.01 -14.99
C GLU A 768 34.00 14.50 -13.74
N ALA A 769 34.52 13.47 -13.10
CA ALA A 769 34.23 13.25 -11.69
C ALA A 769 34.85 14.46 -11.01
N GLY A 770 33.99 15.38 -10.54
CA GLY A 770 34.45 16.54 -9.77
C GLY A 770 35.51 16.10 -8.75
N GLU A 771 36.53 16.94 -8.58
CA GLU A 771 37.69 16.73 -7.71
C GLU A 771 37.34 15.87 -6.49
N GLU A 772 38.22 14.95 -6.08
CA GLU A 772 37.99 13.98 -4.98
C GLU A 772 37.53 14.61 -3.63
N ASN A 773 37.56 15.94 -3.50
CA ASN A 773 37.11 16.72 -2.35
C ASN A 773 35.82 17.56 -2.57
N ALA A 774 35.17 17.50 -3.73
CA ALA A 774 33.92 18.19 -4.00
C ALA A 774 32.71 17.35 -3.56
N VAL A 775 31.71 17.97 -2.91
CA VAL A 775 30.45 17.32 -2.56
C VAL A 775 29.74 16.89 -3.85
N LEU A 776 29.85 15.61 -4.22
CA LEU A 776 29.21 15.05 -5.41
C LEU A 776 27.72 15.43 -5.46
N THR A 777 27.26 15.92 -6.61
CA THR A 777 25.84 16.20 -6.82
C THR A 777 25.04 14.89 -6.78
N ARG A 778 23.70 14.97 -6.71
CA ARG A 778 22.85 13.76 -6.80
C ARG A 778 23.00 13.04 -8.13
N GLU A 779 23.32 13.77 -9.19
CA GLU A 779 23.59 13.21 -10.53
C GLU A 779 24.91 12.44 -10.52
N ASP A 780 25.99 13.02 -10.01
CA ASP A 780 27.32 12.37 -9.99
C ASP A 780 27.33 11.07 -9.18
N ARG A 781 26.62 11.04 -8.04
CA ARG A 781 26.49 9.80 -7.23
C ARG A 781 25.76 8.68 -7.96
N ALA A 782 24.78 9.02 -8.79
CA ALA A 782 23.96 8.03 -9.48
C ALA A 782 24.58 7.60 -10.81
N VAL A 783 25.31 8.48 -11.49
CA VAL A 783 26.30 8.15 -12.54
C VAL A 783 27.32 7.18 -11.97
N LYS A 784 27.96 7.52 -10.85
CA LYS A 784 28.91 6.63 -10.16
C LYS A 784 28.28 5.28 -9.82
N PHE A 785 27.07 5.24 -9.26
CA PHE A 785 26.36 3.97 -8.97
C PHE A 785 26.04 3.14 -10.23
N LEU A 786 25.61 3.78 -11.33
CA LEU A 786 25.47 3.17 -12.65
C LEU A 786 26.74 2.39 -12.98
N PHE A 787 27.88 3.06 -12.90
CA PHE A 787 29.16 2.54 -13.34
C PHE A 787 29.83 1.59 -12.35
N ASP A 788 29.70 1.77 -11.03
CA ASP A 788 30.22 0.82 -10.05
C ASP A 788 29.58 -0.57 -10.24
N ASN A 789 28.29 -0.61 -10.62
CA ASN A 789 27.62 -1.85 -10.97
C ASN A 789 28.05 -2.39 -12.33
N PHE A 790 28.27 -1.52 -13.32
CA PHE A 790 28.63 -1.91 -14.70
C PHE A 790 30.12 -2.33 -14.83
N ASP A 791 31.06 -1.66 -14.15
CA ASP A 791 32.51 -1.94 -14.20
C ASP A 791 32.84 -3.36 -13.72
N ARG A 792 32.04 -3.88 -12.78
CA ARG A 792 32.11 -5.28 -12.33
C ARG A 792 31.94 -6.30 -13.46
N PHE A 793 31.26 -5.92 -14.55
CA PHE A 793 30.95 -6.83 -15.67
C PHE A 793 31.84 -6.61 -16.90
N TYR A 794 32.46 -5.43 -17.05
CA TYR A 794 33.12 -5.05 -18.32
C TYR A 794 34.54 -4.47 -18.18
N GLY A 795 34.96 -4.02 -16.99
CA GLY A 795 36.30 -3.45 -16.78
C GLY A 795 36.59 -2.22 -17.65
N TYR A 796 35.68 -1.23 -17.67
CA TYR A 796 35.66 -0.15 -18.65
C TYR A 796 36.89 0.76 -18.60
N LYS A 797 37.50 0.95 -17.42
CA LYS A 797 38.76 1.71 -17.29
C LYS A 797 39.89 1.09 -18.12
N SER A 798 39.94 -0.24 -18.21
CA SER A 798 40.92 -0.96 -19.03
C SER A 798 40.64 -0.76 -20.52
N LEU A 799 39.37 -0.75 -20.92
CA LEU A 799 38.94 -0.57 -22.31
C LEU A 799 39.18 0.86 -22.82
N PHE A 800 38.94 1.88 -22.00
CA PHE A 800 39.26 3.27 -22.35
C PHE A 800 40.77 3.44 -22.60
N ASN A 801 41.60 2.97 -21.66
CA ASN A 801 43.06 3.03 -21.80
C ASN A 801 43.56 2.23 -23.00
N PHE A 802 42.92 1.09 -23.31
CA PHE A 802 43.18 0.32 -24.51
C PHE A 802 42.92 1.16 -25.78
N LYS A 803 41.77 1.84 -25.89
CA LYS A 803 41.42 2.64 -27.08
C LYS A 803 42.27 3.91 -27.21
N LYS A 804 42.68 4.52 -26.09
CA LYS A 804 43.49 5.74 -26.04
C LYS A 804 44.79 5.66 -26.85
N LYS A 805 45.42 4.48 -26.94
CA LYS A 805 46.69 4.31 -27.69
C LYS A 805 46.56 4.50 -29.19
N TYR A 806 45.35 4.40 -29.74
CA TYR A 806 45.07 4.63 -31.16
C TYR A 806 44.93 6.12 -31.49
N GLN A 807 45.04 7.01 -30.50
CA GLN A 807 44.86 8.46 -30.65
C GLN A 807 43.51 8.85 -31.31
N PRO A 808 42.37 8.33 -30.83
CA PRO A 808 41.09 8.65 -31.42
C PRO A 808 40.63 10.08 -31.12
N GLU A 809 39.76 10.60 -31.98
CA GLU A 809 38.85 11.68 -31.64
C GLU A 809 37.72 11.11 -30.76
N TRP A 810 37.50 11.72 -29.60
CA TRP A 810 36.49 11.27 -28.65
C TRP A 810 35.16 12.01 -28.87
N GLN A 811 34.11 11.28 -29.22
CA GLN A 811 32.76 11.84 -29.41
C GLN A 811 31.85 11.53 -28.22
N GLY A 812 31.31 12.58 -27.57
CA GLY A 812 30.50 12.45 -26.36
C GLY A 812 29.21 11.64 -26.55
N ARG A 813 28.95 10.71 -25.61
CA ARG A 813 27.73 9.90 -25.53
C ARG A 813 26.97 10.22 -24.25
N TYR A 814 25.66 10.41 -24.38
CA TYR A 814 24.81 10.93 -23.31
C TYR A 814 23.62 10.01 -23.02
N LEU A 815 23.18 10.05 -21.76
CA LEU A 815 21.96 9.45 -21.26
C LEU A 815 20.93 10.56 -21.05
N ALA A 816 19.77 10.46 -21.71
CA ALA A 816 18.66 11.38 -21.53
C ALA A 816 17.50 10.67 -20.81
N TYR A 817 17.01 11.25 -19.71
CA TYR A 817 15.90 10.71 -18.91
C TYR A 817 15.00 11.81 -18.34
N ARG A 818 13.78 11.46 -17.93
CA ARG A 818 12.83 12.45 -17.35
C ARG A 818 13.30 12.93 -15.97
N PRO A 819 13.21 14.24 -15.63
CA PRO A 819 13.70 14.79 -14.36
C PRO A 819 13.18 14.13 -13.07
N ARG A 820 11.98 13.52 -13.12
CA ARG A 820 11.35 12.88 -11.95
C ARG A 820 11.69 11.41 -11.79
N THR A 821 12.45 10.85 -12.73
CA THR A 821 12.83 9.44 -12.71
C THR A 821 14.08 9.27 -11.84
N PRO A 822 14.06 8.40 -10.82
CA PRO A 822 15.25 8.11 -10.03
C PRO A 822 16.35 7.55 -10.93
N LEU A 823 17.50 8.22 -10.99
CA LEU A 823 18.62 7.83 -11.86
C LEU A 823 19.15 6.42 -11.50
N THR A 824 19.02 5.97 -10.25
CA THR A 824 19.31 4.57 -9.85
C THR A 824 18.39 3.55 -10.52
N MET A 825 17.14 3.91 -10.82
CA MET A 825 16.24 3.02 -11.57
C MET A 825 16.51 3.07 -13.07
N VAL A 826 16.93 4.23 -13.59
CA VAL A 826 17.45 4.35 -14.96
C VAL A 826 18.69 3.47 -15.10
N ALA A 827 19.56 3.47 -14.10
CA ALA A 827 20.75 2.63 -14.03
C ALA A 827 20.44 1.15 -14.22
N LEU A 828 19.52 0.66 -13.39
CA LEU A 828 19.06 -0.72 -13.40
C LEU A 828 18.30 -1.05 -14.69
N ALA A 829 17.67 -0.07 -15.34
CA ALA A 829 17.04 -0.26 -16.63
C ALA A 829 18.07 -0.46 -17.73
N VAL A 830 19.10 0.39 -17.78
CA VAL A 830 20.20 0.26 -18.74
C VAL A 830 20.91 -1.09 -18.50
N ALA A 831 21.37 -1.41 -17.29
CA ALA A 831 21.95 -2.73 -16.98
C ALA A 831 20.98 -3.88 -17.30
N GLY A 832 19.70 -3.65 -16.98
CA GLY A 832 18.63 -4.59 -17.21
C GLY A 832 18.40 -4.94 -18.67
N VAL A 833 18.62 -4.02 -19.62
CA VAL A 833 18.50 -4.31 -21.07
C VAL A 833 19.73 -4.99 -21.67
N HIS A 834 20.92 -4.79 -21.10
CA HIS A 834 22.16 -5.43 -21.58
C HIS A 834 22.28 -6.91 -21.20
N LEU A 835 21.65 -7.36 -20.11
CA LEU A 835 21.82 -8.73 -19.58
C LEU A 835 20.72 -9.68 -20.08
N PRO A 836 20.83 -10.51 -21.13
CA PRO A 836 19.69 -11.18 -21.79
C PRO A 836 18.81 -12.02 -20.83
N LYS A 837 19.43 -12.72 -19.88
CA LYS A 837 18.76 -13.53 -18.83
C LYS A 837 18.25 -12.71 -17.64
N GLY A 838 18.42 -11.39 -17.68
CA GLY A 838 18.14 -10.46 -16.59
C GLY A 838 19.08 -10.65 -15.41
N PHE A 839 18.86 -9.90 -14.33
CA PHE A 839 19.69 -9.97 -13.11
C PHE A 839 19.70 -11.35 -12.43
N ARG A 840 18.71 -12.21 -12.70
CA ARG A 840 18.71 -13.60 -12.18
C ARG A 840 19.82 -14.45 -12.80
N GLY A 841 20.22 -14.15 -14.04
CA GLY A 841 21.33 -14.83 -14.69
C GLY A 841 22.69 -14.60 -14.02
N LEU A 842 22.79 -13.61 -13.13
CA LEU A 842 24.00 -13.31 -12.37
C LEU A 842 24.12 -14.13 -11.07
N ILE A 843 23.05 -14.77 -10.61
CA ILE A 843 23.00 -15.48 -9.31
C ILE A 843 23.40 -16.96 -9.47
N GLY A 844 23.80 -17.40 -10.67
CA GLY A 844 24.14 -18.79 -10.97
C GLY A 844 25.22 -18.98 -12.03
N SER A 845 26.13 -18.02 -12.17
CA SER A 845 27.33 -18.13 -13.01
C SER A 845 28.58 -18.22 -12.16
#